data_AF-A0A118K5G5-F1
#
_entry.id   AF-A0A118K5G5-F1
#
_cell.length_a   1.000
_cell.length_b   1.000
_cell.length_c   1.000
_cell.angle_alpha   90.00
_cell.angle_beta   90.00
_cell.angle_gamma   90.00
#
_symmetry.space_group_name_H-M   'P 1'
#
loop_
_entity.id
_entity.type
_entity.pdbx_description
1 polymer ?
#
loop_
_entity_poly.entity_id
_entity_poly.type
_entity_poly.pdbx_seq_one_letter_code
_entity_poly.pdbx_strand_id
1 'polypeptide(L)'
;MIPFLSSAKSLLLSPIKHLIHDDFHDIFQTMTLIDRLLFIIIHGVDKSRIQWHRLPVFLGLIYLAIRRYLHEQYNLVNVGKTPVGVRFNPGDFPFRTDDGKFNDPFNAGAGSEGTFFGRNMPPVHQKDKLLKPDPMVVATKLLARRELIDTGKQFNMIAASWIQFMIHDWIDHLEETQQIELNAPEEVANQCPLQSFKFYKTKEVDTGFYDIKKAKSFRDGSAIYGSNSSKLHQLRTFEDGKLKIGKDGLLQHDDHGIPLSGDVRNGWIGLSTLQALFILEHNAICDTLKKEYHDLGDEDLYRYARLVTSAVIAKIHTIDWTVELLKTDMLHVAMRANWYGLLGKKFKDTFGHVGGAILGGLVGLKKPNNHGVPYSLTEEFVSVYRMHSLLPDQLFVRDVNSTPGPNKSPKLTKKMDMINLIGWRGEKELSNIGFTTQMVSMGHQACGALELWNYPVWLRDIVPQNIDGTDRPDHVDLPSLEIYRDRERNVARYNDFRRSLFLIPISKWDELTDDKEAIDTLREVYNDDVEQLDLLVGMAAEKKIKGFAISETAFLIFIIMASRRLEADRFFTSDFNKDVYTKKGFEWVNTTESLKDVLNRHYPEMTDRWMNSASAFTIMHGVDRSPIKWHGLPVFLGLTYLAIRRHLHNKYSLIKVGKIPVGVRFDPADFPFRTPDGKFNDPFNKYAGSKGSFFGRNIHPADWRKKLLQPNPMVVATKLLARRQFIDTGKQLNVIAVAWIQFMIHDWMDHLESTQQIEMKRPTGLGNQCPLKSFKFYKTKKEVQMPVFCRDGSAIYGSNSFSLNHVRTFKDGKLKIAKNGLLRHDEKGFPIAGDIRNSWIGVSTLQALFILEHNAICETLKKEYNELNDEDLYHHARLVTSAVIAKIHTIDWTVELLKTDTLHAGMRANWYGLFGKRFKDTYGHVGGPFWGGLIGMHSLLPDQLFVRDIKSAPGFNKSPKLSQKVDLVNLIGKKGENELSEFGFTTQMVSMGHQACGALELWNYPLWLRDVIPQNVDGTDRSSPVDLASLEIYRDRERNIPRYNEFRRLLFLIPISKWNDLTDNKEAIDTLHEVYGDNVEQLDLLVGMAAEKKIKGFAISETAFVIFLIMASRRLEADRFFTSDFNEIVYTEKGLEWVNTTESLKDVIDRHYPEITNKWMNSTSAFTVWDATPEPYNPIPIYLRIPH
;
A
#
# COMPACT_ATOMS: atom_id res chain seq x y z
N MET A 1 -28.05 33.27 -46.12
CA MET A 1 -27.06 33.77 -45.14
C MET A 1 -26.30 32.58 -44.55
N ILE A 2 -25.48 31.88 -45.36
CA ILE A 2 -24.95 30.54 -45.02
C ILE A 2 -23.41 30.39 -45.21
N PRO A 3 -22.74 31.00 -46.22
CA PRO A 3 -21.30 30.81 -46.42
C PRO A 3 -20.40 31.31 -45.27
N PHE A 4 -20.87 32.25 -44.44
CA PHE A 4 -20.02 32.95 -43.45
C PHE A 4 -19.76 32.14 -42.17
N LEU A 5 -20.54 31.09 -41.89
CA LEU A 5 -20.46 30.31 -40.64
C LEU A 5 -19.51 29.11 -40.70
N SER A 6 -19.01 28.72 -41.88
CA SER A 6 -17.95 27.71 -42.00
C SER A 6 -16.57 28.31 -41.73
N SER A 7 -16.27 29.48 -42.33
CA SER A 7 -14.99 30.19 -42.17
C SER A 7 -14.69 30.58 -40.71
N ALA A 8 -15.70 30.98 -39.94
CA ALA A 8 -15.53 31.30 -38.52
C ALA A 8 -15.15 30.09 -37.65
N LYS A 9 -15.53 28.86 -38.04
CA LYS A 9 -15.23 27.64 -37.28
C LYS A 9 -13.81 27.11 -37.47
N SER A 10 -13.12 27.47 -38.57
CA SER A 10 -11.74 27.05 -38.81
C SER A 10 -10.71 28.03 -38.24
N LEU A 11 -10.98 29.34 -38.28
CA LEU A 11 -10.02 30.38 -37.87
C LEU A 11 -9.61 30.28 -36.40
N LEU A 12 -10.53 29.96 -35.49
CA LEU A 12 -10.29 29.92 -34.04
C LEU A 12 -9.44 28.73 -33.54
N LEU A 13 -9.16 27.74 -34.39
CA LEU A 13 -8.47 26.50 -33.99
C LEU A 13 -7.21 26.17 -34.82
N SER A 14 -6.90 26.96 -35.84
CA SER A 14 -5.64 26.86 -36.61
C SER A 14 -4.38 26.78 -35.71
N PRO A 15 -4.24 27.56 -34.63
CA PRO A 15 -3.04 27.51 -33.77
C PRO A 15 -2.85 26.18 -33.02
N ILE A 16 -3.86 25.32 -32.90
CA ILE A 16 -3.84 24.14 -32.01
C ILE A 16 -3.47 22.83 -32.74
N LYS A 17 -3.58 22.77 -34.09
CA LYS A 17 -3.30 21.53 -34.85
C LYS A 17 -1.93 20.91 -34.55
N HIS A 18 -0.90 21.73 -34.33
CA HIS A 18 0.47 21.27 -34.05
C HIS A 18 0.64 20.49 -32.73
N LEU A 19 -0.34 20.56 -31.81
CA LEU A 19 -0.33 19.79 -30.57
C LEU A 19 -0.85 18.36 -30.77
N ILE A 20 -1.58 18.10 -31.86
CA ILE A 20 -2.24 16.82 -32.16
C ILE A 20 -1.27 15.93 -32.97
N HIS A 21 -1.60 14.66 -33.21
CA HIS A 21 -0.86 13.78 -34.15
C HIS A 21 -1.60 13.81 -35.49
N ASP A 22 -0.90 13.80 -36.62
CA ASP A 22 -1.52 14.07 -37.92
C ASP A 22 -2.63 13.06 -38.28
N ASP A 23 -2.40 11.77 -37.99
CA ASP A 23 -3.36 10.65 -38.08
C ASP A 23 -4.68 10.88 -37.31
N PHE A 24 -4.72 11.82 -36.36
CA PHE A 24 -5.92 12.16 -35.59
C PHE A 24 -6.63 13.44 -36.06
N HIS A 25 -6.11 14.14 -37.07
CA HIS A 25 -6.71 15.40 -37.53
C HIS A 25 -8.14 15.23 -38.04
N ASP A 26 -8.50 14.10 -38.64
CA ASP A 26 -9.84 13.90 -39.21
C ASP A 26 -10.89 13.54 -38.16
N ILE A 27 -10.59 12.61 -37.24
CA ILE A 27 -11.50 12.32 -36.11
C ILE A 27 -11.64 13.53 -35.18
N PHE A 28 -10.55 14.30 -34.96
CA PHE A 28 -10.62 15.55 -34.20
C PHE A 28 -11.51 16.61 -34.89
N GLN A 29 -11.64 16.57 -36.22
CA GLN A 29 -12.58 17.42 -36.96
C GLN A 29 -14.04 16.98 -36.80
N THR A 30 -14.34 15.68 -36.62
CA THR A 30 -15.71 15.21 -36.33
C THR A 30 -16.12 15.41 -34.87
N MET A 31 -15.15 15.42 -33.93
CA MET A 31 -15.40 15.60 -32.49
C MET A 31 -16.12 16.92 -32.13
N THR A 32 -16.97 16.89 -31.09
CA THR A 32 -17.60 18.10 -30.53
C THR A 32 -16.58 19.01 -29.84
N LEU A 33 -16.97 20.25 -29.52
CA LEU A 33 -16.07 21.20 -28.85
C LEU A 33 -15.59 20.70 -27.47
N ILE A 34 -16.43 19.95 -26.75
CA ILE A 34 -16.08 19.36 -25.44
C ILE A 34 -15.12 18.18 -25.65
N ASP A 35 -15.45 17.29 -26.59
CA ASP A 35 -14.63 16.10 -26.87
C ASP A 35 -13.24 16.48 -27.37
N ARG A 36 -13.12 17.54 -28.16
CA ARG A 36 -11.83 18.12 -28.57
C ARG A 36 -10.99 18.58 -27.38
N LEU A 37 -11.58 19.23 -26.38
CA LEU A 37 -10.87 19.63 -25.15
C LEU A 37 -10.39 18.39 -24.38
N LEU A 38 -11.29 17.42 -24.19
CA LEU A 38 -11.00 16.16 -23.50
C LEU A 38 -9.91 15.33 -24.21
N PHE A 39 -9.96 15.29 -25.54
CA PHE A 39 -8.97 14.65 -26.40
C PHE A 39 -7.59 15.31 -26.26
N ILE A 40 -7.52 16.64 -26.29
CA ILE A 40 -6.26 17.38 -26.07
C ILE A 40 -5.66 17.06 -24.69
N ILE A 41 -6.50 16.89 -23.65
CA ILE A 41 -6.04 16.51 -22.30
C ILE A 41 -5.41 15.12 -22.31
N ILE A 42 -6.09 14.09 -22.84
CA ILE A 42 -5.53 12.72 -22.84
C ILE A 42 -4.31 12.61 -23.78
N HIS A 43 -4.38 13.18 -24.98
CA HIS A 43 -3.30 13.15 -25.96
C HIS A 43 -2.06 13.92 -25.50
N GLY A 44 -2.25 14.99 -24.72
CA GLY A 44 -1.16 15.72 -24.05
C GLY A 44 -0.49 14.91 -22.94
N VAL A 45 -1.23 14.06 -22.23
CA VAL A 45 -0.69 13.10 -21.25
C VAL A 45 0.05 11.96 -21.96
N ASP A 46 -0.47 11.47 -23.09
CA ASP A 46 0.10 10.36 -23.86
C ASP A 46 1.39 10.76 -24.59
N LYS A 47 1.47 11.99 -25.12
CA LYS A 47 2.72 12.60 -25.61
C LYS A 47 3.71 12.97 -24.48
N SER A 48 3.33 12.89 -23.21
CA SER A 48 4.21 13.31 -22.10
C SER A 48 5.21 12.21 -21.70
N ARG A 49 6.40 12.63 -21.24
CA ARG A 49 7.37 11.70 -20.62
C ARG A 49 6.89 11.06 -19.31
N ILE A 50 5.79 11.55 -18.74
CA ILE A 50 5.23 11.04 -17.49
C ILE A 50 4.37 9.79 -17.77
N GLN A 51 3.50 9.85 -18.79
CA GLN A 51 2.50 8.83 -19.16
C GLN A 51 1.42 8.63 -18.07
N TRP A 52 0.19 8.30 -18.48
CA TRP A 52 -0.97 8.28 -17.57
C TRP A 52 -0.79 7.30 -16.40
N HIS A 53 -0.21 6.12 -16.66
CA HIS A 53 -0.02 5.05 -15.68
C HIS A 53 1.05 5.35 -14.61
N ARG A 54 1.79 6.47 -14.72
CA ARG A 54 2.69 6.98 -13.67
C ARG A 54 2.11 8.15 -12.88
N LEU A 55 0.91 8.62 -13.21
CA LEU A 55 0.23 9.66 -12.46
C LEU A 55 -0.25 9.14 -11.09
N PRO A 56 -0.35 10.01 -10.07
CA PRO A 56 -1.06 9.69 -8.83
C PRO A 56 -2.48 9.18 -9.12
N VAL A 57 -2.92 8.14 -8.41
CA VAL A 57 -4.14 7.36 -8.70
C VAL A 57 -5.35 8.22 -9.09
N PHE A 58 -5.64 9.31 -8.37
CA PHE A 58 -6.77 10.19 -8.67
C PHE A 58 -6.69 10.86 -10.06
N LEU A 59 -5.51 11.32 -10.49
CA LEU A 59 -5.32 11.92 -11.81
C LEU A 59 -5.37 10.86 -12.92
N GLY A 60 -4.84 9.67 -12.66
CA GLY A 60 -4.97 8.52 -13.56
C GLY A 60 -6.42 8.06 -13.72
N LEU A 61 -7.22 8.06 -12.65
CA LEU A 61 -8.66 7.77 -12.71
C LEU A 61 -9.44 8.82 -13.52
N ILE A 62 -9.05 10.10 -13.44
CA ILE A 62 -9.61 11.16 -14.31
C ILE A 62 -9.26 10.89 -15.78
N TYR A 63 -7.99 10.59 -16.08
CA TYR A 63 -7.55 10.22 -17.43
C TYR A 63 -8.36 9.02 -17.97
N LEU A 64 -8.48 7.95 -17.17
CA LEU A 64 -9.22 6.73 -17.55
C LEU A 64 -10.70 6.99 -17.76
N ALA A 65 -11.34 7.84 -16.94
CA ALA A 65 -12.74 8.23 -17.12
C ALA A 65 -12.95 9.06 -18.40
N ILE A 66 -12.04 9.99 -18.70
CA ILE A 66 -12.10 10.80 -19.94
C ILE A 66 -11.87 9.91 -21.17
N ARG A 67 -10.84 9.06 -21.14
CA ARG A 67 -10.53 8.15 -22.26
C ARG A 67 -11.66 7.14 -22.47
N ARG A 68 -12.26 6.58 -21.41
CA ARG A 68 -13.44 5.72 -21.54
C ARG A 68 -14.63 6.46 -22.16
N TYR A 69 -14.94 7.66 -21.70
CA TYR A 69 -16.03 8.47 -22.27
C TYR A 69 -15.85 8.73 -23.77
N LEU A 70 -14.63 9.08 -24.20
CA LEU A 70 -14.34 9.25 -25.63
C LEU A 70 -14.53 7.95 -26.42
N HIS A 71 -14.12 6.80 -25.87
CA HIS A 71 -14.40 5.50 -26.51
C HIS A 71 -15.90 5.13 -26.49
N GLU A 72 -16.65 5.50 -25.44
CA GLU A 72 -18.11 5.33 -25.38
C GLU A 72 -18.83 6.16 -26.46
N GLN A 73 -18.29 7.32 -26.87
CA GLN A 73 -18.86 8.15 -27.96
C GLN A 73 -18.39 7.73 -29.36
N TYR A 74 -17.12 7.33 -29.53
CA TYR A 74 -16.50 7.17 -30.86
C TYR A 74 -16.09 5.73 -31.22
N ASN A 75 -16.12 4.79 -30.28
CA ASN A 75 -15.70 3.39 -30.46
C ASN A 75 -16.79 2.38 -30.09
N LEU A 76 -18.05 2.70 -30.40
CA LEU A 76 -19.18 1.77 -30.39
C LEU A 76 -19.89 1.84 -31.74
N VAL A 77 -19.79 0.78 -32.53
CA VAL A 77 -20.33 0.70 -33.90
C VAL A 77 -21.37 -0.42 -33.94
N ASN A 78 -22.63 -0.05 -34.21
CA ASN A 78 -23.71 -1.00 -34.42
C ASN A 78 -23.51 -1.78 -35.73
N VAL A 79 -23.89 -3.05 -35.74
CA VAL A 79 -23.75 -3.96 -36.89
C VAL A 79 -25.07 -4.69 -37.12
N GLY A 80 -25.56 -4.70 -38.37
CA GLY A 80 -26.92 -5.16 -38.68
C GLY A 80 -27.98 -4.06 -38.49
N LYS A 81 -29.16 -4.27 -39.08
CA LYS A 81 -30.35 -3.53 -38.63
C LYS A 81 -30.62 -3.89 -37.17
N THR A 82 -30.71 -2.89 -36.29
CA THR A 82 -31.15 -3.09 -34.90
C THR A 82 -32.49 -3.83 -34.90
N PRO A 83 -32.60 -5.01 -34.26
CA PRO A 83 -33.86 -5.75 -34.21
C PRO A 83 -34.83 -5.07 -33.23
N VAL A 84 -35.51 -4.03 -33.70
CA VAL A 84 -36.64 -3.39 -33.01
C VAL A 84 -37.82 -4.36 -33.05
N GLY A 85 -37.78 -5.35 -32.16
CA GLY A 85 -38.83 -6.34 -31.98
C GLY A 85 -40.12 -5.73 -31.45
N VAL A 86 -41.13 -6.59 -31.27
CA VAL A 86 -42.38 -6.21 -30.61
C VAL A 86 -42.05 -5.67 -29.21
N ARG A 87 -42.67 -4.55 -28.83
CA ARG A 87 -42.59 -3.99 -27.47
C ARG A 87 -43.01 -5.06 -26.47
N PHE A 88 -42.12 -5.40 -25.54
CA PHE A 88 -42.39 -6.28 -24.40
C PHE A 88 -42.35 -5.48 -23.10
N ASN A 89 -42.91 -6.01 -22.02
CA ASN A 89 -42.77 -5.43 -20.69
C ASN A 89 -41.56 -6.09 -19.97
N PRO A 90 -40.54 -5.33 -19.53
CA PRO A 90 -39.46 -5.84 -18.68
C PRO A 90 -39.92 -6.63 -17.46
N GLY A 91 -41.06 -6.25 -16.86
CA GLY A 91 -41.62 -6.92 -15.67
C GLY A 91 -42.14 -8.34 -15.93
N ASP A 92 -42.32 -8.74 -17.20
CA ASP A 92 -42.71 -10.11 -17.57
C ASP A 92 -41.48 -11.06 -17.57
N PHE A 93 -40.26 -10.50 -17.61
CA PHE A 93 -38.98 -11.22 -17.68
C PHE A 93 -38.00 -10.79 -16.57
N PRO A 94 -38.34 -10.96 -15.27
CA PRO A 94 -37.48 -10.61 -14.14
C PRO A 94 -36.35 -11.65 -13.89
N PHE A 95 -35.88 -12.33 -14.94
CA PHE A 95 -34.87 -13.39 -14.88
C PHE A 95 -34.08 -13.45 -16.20
N ARG A 96 -32.85 -13.97 -16.15
CA ARG A 96 -32.05 -14.22 -17.37
C ARG A 96 -32.67 -15.39 -18.15
N THR A 97 -33.08 -15.16 -19.39
CA THR A 97 -33.62 -16.24 -20.26
C THR A 97 -32.52 -17.18 -20.74
N ASP A 98 -32.92 -18.35 -21.22
CA ASP A 98 -32.02 -19.41 -21.70
C ASP A 98 -31.16 -18.97 -22.90
N ASP A 99 -31.64 -17.99 -23.66
CA ASP A 99 -31.09 -17.54 -24.96
C ASP A 99 -30.65 -16.06 -24.97
N GLY A 100 -30.54 -15.43 -23.80
CA GLY A 100 -30.12 -14.03 -23.64
C GLY A 100 -31.13 -12.95 -24.09
N LYS A 101 -32.31 -13.33 -24.59
CA LYS A 101 -33.34 -12.37 -25.04
C LYS A 101 -33.96 -11.54 -23.91
N PHE A 102 -34.72 -10.53 -24.31
CA PHE A 102 -35.53 -9.65 -23.47
C PHE A 102 -34.76 -8.81 -22.42
N ASN A 103 -33.43 -8.72 -22.49
CA ASN A 103 -32.65 -7.87 -21.58
C ASN A 103 -32.84 -6.36 -21.85
N ASP A 104 -32.41 -5.85 -23.01
CA ASP A 104 -32.59 -4.42 -23.35
C ASP A 104 -34.10 -4.08 -23.49
N PRO A 105 -34.66 -3.15 -22.69
CA PRO A 105 -36.09 -2.79 -22.74
C PRO A 105 -36.61 -2.34 -24.11
N PHE A 106 -35.71 -1.93 -25.01
CA PHE A 106 -36.03 -1.37 -26.32
C PHE A 106 -35.61 -2.28 -27.48
N ASN A 107 -34.89 -3.38 -27.19
CA ASN A 107 -34.45 -4.38 -28.17
C ASN A 107 -34.42 -5.78 -27.54
N ALA A 108 -35.48 -6.56 -27.79
CA ALA A 108 -35.64 -7.91 -27.25
C ALA A 108 -34.56 -8.93 -27.70
N GLY A 109 -33.73 -8.60 -28.71
CA GLY A 109 -32.62 -9.44 -29.16
C GLY A 109 -31.22 -8.91 -28.81
N ALA A 110 -31.08 -7.79 -28.08
CA ALA A 110 -29.75 -7.26 -27.76
C ALA A 110 -28.97 -8.22 -26.84
N GLY A 111 -27.93 -8.85 -27.39
CA GLY A 111 -27.07 -9.79 -26.66
C GLY A 111 -27.52 -11.26 -26.66
N SER A 112 -28.56 -11.63 -27.43
CA SER A 112 -29.06 -13.01 -27.50
C SER A 112 -28.31 -13.91 -28.49
N GLU A 113 -28.41 -15.24 -28.32
CA GLU A 113 -27.83 -16.23 -29.25
C GLU A 113 -28.20 -15.91 -30.72
N GLY A 114 -27.23 -15.98 -31.62
CA GLY A 114 -27.43 -15.80 -33.06
C GLY A 114 -27.44 -14.35 -33.54
N THR A 115 -27.16 -13.36 -32.69
CA THR A 115 -27.08 -11.94 -33.10
C THR A 115 -25.68 -11.53 -33.57
N PHE A 116 -25.56 -10.35 -34.18
CA PHE A 116 -24.30 -9.88 -34.76
C PHE A 116 -23.29 -9.46 -33.70
N PHE A 117 -22.01 -9.75 -33.93
CA PHE A 117 -20.93 -9.02 -33.27
C PHE A 117 -20.99 -7.54 -33.67
N GLY A 118 -20.92 -6.65 -32.68
CA GLY A 118 -20.68 -5.22 -32.91
C GLY A 118 -19.23 -4.94 -33.30
N ARG A 119 -18.85 -3.66 -33.38
CA ARG A 119 -17.44 -3.26 -33.51
C ARG A 119 -17.04 -2.09 -32.63
N ASN A 120 -15.75 -2.00 -32.32
CA ASN A 120 -15.13 -0.82 -31.73
C ASN A 120 -14.46 0.10 -32.76
N MET A 121 -14.33 -0.32 -34.02
CA MET A 121 -13.71 0.45 -35.11
C MET A 121 -14.26 0.02 -36.49
N PRO A 122 -14.08 0.84 -37.54
CA PRO A 122 -14.45 0.45 -38.91
C PRO A 122 -13.71 -0.81 -39.39
N PRO A 123 -14.34 -1.71 -40.16
CA PRO A 123 -13.70 -2.92 -40.65
C PRO A 123 -12.67 -2.62 -41.75
N VAL A 124 -11.43 -3.08 -41.59
CA VAL A 124 -10.33 -2.87 -42.55
C VAL A 124 -10.26 -4.05 -43.53
N HIS A 125 -10.51 -3.79 -44.81
CA HIS A 125 -10.59 -4.84 -45.84
C HIS A 125 -9.24 -5.54 -46.08
N GLN A 126 -9.18 -6.84 -45.79
CA GLN A 126 -7.94 -7.63 -45.85
C GLN A 126 -8.04 -8.91 -46.68
N LYS A 127 -9.10 -9.11 -47.46
CA LYS A 127 -9.30 -10.35 -48.25
C LYS A 127 -8.16 -10.62 -49.25
N ASP A 128 -7.50 -9.59 -49.76
CA ASP A 128 -6.34 -9.68 -50.67
C ASP A 128 -4.98 -9.84 -49.93
N LYS A 129 -5.01 -9.80 -48.59
CA LYS A 129 -3.85 -9.85 -47.68
C LYS A 129 -3.94 -10.98 -46.62
N LEU A 130 -4.91 -11.90 -46.73
CA LEU A 130 -5.11 -12.99 -45.74
C LEU A 130 -3.86 -13.84 -45.50
N LEU A 131 -3.01 -14.00 -46.52
CA LEU A 131 -1.75 -14.76 -46.49
C LEU A 131 -0.49 -13.87 -46.55
N LYS A 132 -0.57 -12.60 -46.12
CA LYS A 132 0.55 -11.63 -46.25
C LYS A 132 0.83 -10.90 -44.93
N PRO A 133 2.00 -11.13 -44.28
CA PRO A 133 2.90 -12.29 -44.49
C PRO A 133 2.19 -13.62 -44.17
N ASP A 134 2.77 -14.75 -44.53
CA ASP A 134 2.11 -16.05 -44.35
C ASP A 134 1.83 -16.36 -42.86
N PRO A 135 0.62 -16.85 -42.47
CA PRO A 135 0.28 -17.11 -41.06
C PRO A 135 1.19 -18.15 -40.39
N MET A 136 1.67 -19.16 -41.12
CA MET A 136 2.53 -20.22 -40.59
C MET A 136 3.98 -19.74 -40.43
N VAL A 137 4.43 -18.79 -41.25
CA VAL A 137 5.68 -18.05 -41.03
C VAL A 137 5.60 -17.19 -39.78
N VAL A 138 4.51 -16.43 -39.60
CA VAL A 138 4.28 -15.62 -38.38
C VAL A 138 4.24 -16.51 -37.13
N ALA A 139 3.46 -17.60 -37.16
CA ALA A 139 3.36 -18.54 -36.05
C ALA A 139 4.71 -19.18 -35.70
N THR A 140 5.50 -19.58 -36.69
CA THR A 140 6.80 -20.23 -36.48
C THR A 140 7.87 -19.26 -35.98
N LYS A 141 8.04 -18.11 -36.64
CA LYS A 141 9.15 -17.19 -36.34
C LYS A 141 8.91 -16.32 -35.11
N LEU A 142 7.67 -15.94 -34.79
CA LEU A 142 7.36 -14.91 -33.78
C LEU A 142 6.52 -15.41 -32.59
N LEU A 143 5.69 -16.44 -32.76
CA LEU A 143 4.77 -16.90 -31.70
C LEU A 143 5.24 -18.17 -30.98
N ALA A 144 5.69 -19.19 -31.71
CA ALA A 144 6.01 -20.51 -31.18
C ALA A 144 6.98 -20.47 -29.99
N ARG A 145 6.64 -21.20 -28.91
CA ARG A 145 7.37 -21.17 -27.65
C ARG A 145 8.79 -21.69 -27.78
N ARG A 146 9.76 -20.87 -27.36
CA ARG A 146 11.19 -21.24 -27.23
C ARG A 146 11.53 -21.66 -25.80
N GLU A 147 11.22 -20.79 -24.84
CA GLU A 147 11.30 -21.04 -23.40
C GLU A 147 10.02 -20.50 -22.74
N LEU A 148 9.55 -21.12 -21.65
CA LEU A 148 8.36 -20.67 -20.94
C LEU A 148 8.66 -19.39 -20.14
N ILE A 149 8.23 -18.24 -20.67
CA ILE A 149 8.18 -16.99 -19.92
C ILE A 149 6.93 -17.02 -19.03
N ASP A 150 7.07 -16.89 -17.71
CA ASP A 150 5.94 -16.91 -16.76
C ASP A 150 5.65 -15.54 -16.13
N THR A 151 4.50 -15.40 -15.45
CA THR A 151 4.12 -14.17 -14.73
C THR A 151 4.68 -14.09 -13.29
N GLY A 152 5.65 -14.94 -12.96
CA GLY A 152 6.35 -15.03 -11.68
C GLY A 152 5.46 -15.39 -10.50
N LYS A 153 4.84 -14.37 -9.89
CA LYS A 153 3.91 -14.53 -8.76
C LYS A 153 2.56 -13.82 -8.95
N GLN A 154 2.40 -13.09 -10.05
CA GLN A 154 1.22 -12.26 -10.26
C GLN A 154 -0.02 -13.09 -10.64
N PHE A 155 0.13 -14.08 -11.52
CA PHE A 155 -1.02 -14.73 -12.16
C PHE A 155 -0.82 -16.26 -12.24
N ASN A 156 -1.75 -17.02 -11.67
CA ASN A 156 -1.65 -18.48 -11.58
C ASN A 156 -2.50 -19.21 -12.64
N MET A 157 -2.43 -20.54 -12.66
CA MET A 157 -3.22 -21.35 -13.62
C MET A 157 -4.73 -21.33 -13.36
N ILE A 158 -5.19 -20.97 -12.15
CA ILE A 158 -6.62 -20.70 -11.89
C ILE A 158 -7.04 -19.44 -12.65
N ALA A 159 -6.19 -18.42 -12.72
CA ALA A 159 -6.44 -17.18 -13.45
C ALA A 159 -6.44 -17.39 -14.98
N ALA A 160 -5.59 -18.27 -15.50
CA ALA A 160 -5.62 -18.70 -16.91
C ALA A 160 -6.87 -19.54 -17.23
N SER A 161 -7.26 -20.47 -16.34
CA SER A 161 -8.52 -21.22 -16.48
C SER A 161 -9.74 -20.29 -16.43
N TRP A 162 -9.71 -19.28 -15.56
CA TRP A 162 -10.78 -18.32 -15.40
C TRP A 162 -11.03 -17.53 -16.68
N ILE A 163 -9.98 -17.08 -17.38
CA ILE A 163 -10.22 -16.29 -18.58
C ILE A 163 -10.85 -17.12 -19.70
N GLN A 164 -10.45 -18.38 -19.87
CA GLN A 164 -11.16 -19.29 -20.77
C GLN A 164 -12.61 -19.52 -20.30
N PHE A 165 -12.85 -19.75 -19.01
CA PHE A 165 -14.21 -19.86 -18.46
C PHE A 165 -15.08 -18.63 -18.78
N MET A 166 -14.50 -17.43 -18.84
CA MET A 166 -15.20 -16.23 -19.34
C MET A 166 -15.37 -16.20 -20.87
N ILE A 167 -14.41 -16.69 -21.66
CA ILE A 167 -14.56 -16.77 -23.13
C ILE A 167 -15.73 -17.68 -23.49
N HIS A 168 -15.84 -18.85 -22.86
CA HIS A 168 -16.99 -19.73 -23.03
C HIS A 168 -18.28 -19.01 -22.60
N ASP A 169 -18.30 -18.26 -21.49
CA ASP A 169 -19.50 -17.50 -21.07
C ASP A 169 -19.95 -16.44 -22.10
N TRP A 170 -19.06 -15.96 -22.97
CA TRP A 170 -19.26 -14.74 -23.75
C TRP A 170 -19.34 -14.93 -25.27
N ILE A 171 -18.46 -15.72 -25.89
CA ILE A 171 -18.18 -15.63 -27.34
C ILE A 171 -17.78 -16.95 -27.99
N ASP A 172 -18.55 -17.36 -29.00
CA ASP A 172 -18.08 -18.21 -30.11
C ASP A 172 -18.57 -17.63 -31.45
N HIS A 173 -17.82 -17.89 -32.53
CA HIS A 173 -18.11 -17.42 -33.89
C HIS A 173 -18.76 -18.54 -34.72
N LEU A 174 -19.90 -18.25 -35.37
CA LEU A 174 -20.49 -19.22 -36.30
C LEU A 174 -19.56 -19.53 -37.49
N GLU A 175 -19.49 -20.81 -37.85
CA GLU A 175 -18.70 -21.35 -38.97
C GLU A 175 -19.57 -21.58 -40.22
N GLU A 176 -18.96 -21.60 -41.41
CA GLU A 176 -19.58 -22.10 -42.64
C GLU A 176 -19.38 -23.62 -42.79
N THR A 177 -20.14 -24.26 -43.67
CA THR A 177 -19.86 -25.65 -44.09
C THR A 177 -18.67 -25.77 -45.04
N GLN A 178 -18.13 -24.64 -45.55
CA GLN A 178 -16.95 -24.62 -46.41
C GLN A 178 -15.67 -24.69 -45.57
N GLN A 179 -14.86 -25.72 -45.80
CA GLN A 179 -13.47 -25.78 -45.34
C GLN A 179 -12.54 -24.94 -46.21
N ILE A 180 -11.48 -24.42 -45.58
CA ILE A 180 -10.30 -23.78 -46.18
C ILE A 180 -9.06 -24.54 -45.69
N GLU A 181 -8.04 -24.62 -46.53
CA GLU A 181 -6.77 -25.28 -46.24
C GLU A 181 -5.62 -24.27 -46.25
N LEU A 182 -4.79 -24.27 -45.21
CA LEU A 182 -3.52 -23.56 -45.16
C LEU A 182 -2.38 -24.56 -45.33
N ASN A 183 -1.30 -24.15 -46.01
CA ASN A 183 -0.14 -24.98 -46.32
C ASN A 183 1.12 -24.23 -45.87
N ALA A 184 2.04 -24.90 -45.19
CA ALA A 184 3.28 -24.30 -44.72
C ALA A 184 4.21 -24.02 -45.93
N PRO A 185 4.69 -22.78 -46.11
CA PRO A 185 5.65 -22.49 -47.17
C PRO A 185 7.02 -23.11 -46.85
N GLU A 186 7.77 -23.47 -47.90
CA GLU A 186 9.02 -24.26 -47.83
C GLU A 186 10.05 -23.73 -46.80
N GLU A 187 10.10 -22.41 -46.63
CA GLU A 187 10.96 -21.68 -45.69
C GLU A 187 10.80 -22.12 -44.22
N VAL A 188 9.58 -22.47 -43.81
CA VAL A 188 9.25 -22.83 -42.42
C VAL A 188 8.58 -24.20 -42.28
N ALA A 189 8.30 -24.89 -43.38
CA ALA A 189 7.67 -26.21 -43.38
C ALA A 189 8.41 -27.23 -42.49
N ASN A 190 9.76 -27.18 -42.46
CA ASN A 190 10.60 -28.02 -41.60
C ASN A 190 10.47 -27.74 -40.07
N GLN A 191 9.79 -26.67 -39.69
CA GLN A 191 9.56 -26.24 -38.30
C GLN A 191 8.06 -26.19 -37.93
N CYS A 192 7.17 -26.52 -38.87
CA CYS A 192 5.73 -26.60 -38.63
C CYS A 192 5.33 -28.03 -38.27
N PRO A 193 4.70 -28.28 -37.09
CA PRO A 193 4.21 -29.62 -36.73
C PRO A 193 3.22 -30.19 -37.75
N LEU A 194 2.33 -29.34 -38.27
CA LEU A 194 1.44 -29.65 -39.39
C LEU A 194 2.00 -29.01 -40.68
N GLN A 195 2.11 -29.80 -41.75
CA GLN A 195 2.55 -29.33 -43.08
C GLN A 195 1.43 -28.60 -43.82
N SER A 196 0.18 -29.00 -43.57
CA SER A 196 -1.04 -28.30 -43.97
C SER A 196 -2.15 -28.60 -42.95
N PHE A 197 -3.18 -27.76 -42.90
CA PHE A 197 -4.32 -27.99 -42.01
C PHE A 197 -5.62 -27.38 -42.54
N LYS A 198 -6.76 -27.96 -42.15
CA LYS A 198 -8.10 -27.57 -42.62
C LYS A 198 -8.97 -27.04 -41.49
N PHE A 199 -9.78 -26.03 -41.80
CA PHE A 199 -10.72 -25.42 -40.87
C PHE A 199 -11.91 -24.82 -41.61
N TYR A 200 -13.03 -24.64 -40.91
CA TYR A 200 -14.21 -24.02 -41.50
C TYR A 200 -14.08 -22.49 -41.54
N LYS A 201 -14.48 -21.87 -42.65
CA LYS A 201 -14.50 -20.41 -42.83
C LYS A 201 -15.45 -19.75 -41.82
N THR A 202 -15.17 -18.53 -41.34
CA THR A 202 -16.11 -17.81 -40.45
C THR A 202 -17.35 -17.37 -41.24
N LYS A 203 -18.55 -17.53 -40.66
CA LYS A 203 -19.83 -17.26 -41.31
C LYS A 203 -20.06 -15.78 -41.62
N GLU A 204 -20.17 -15.43 -42.90
CA GLU A 204 -20.66 -14.11 -43.32
C GLU A 204 -22.19 -14.14 -43.53
N VAL A 205 -22.88 -13.15 -42.95
CA VAL A 205 -24.32 -12.92 -43.08
C VAL A 205 -24.56 -11.48 -43.51
N ASP A 206 -25.48 -11.26 -44.44
CA ASP A 206 -25.85 -9.91 -44.90
C ASP A 206 -26.62 -9.14 -43.81
N THR A 207 -26.21 -7.89 -43.58
CA THR A 207 -26.70 -7.04 -42.46
C THR A 207 -28.01 -6.32 -42.75
N GLY A 208 -28.34 -6.18 -44.04
CA GLY A 208 -29.39 -5.28 -44.52
C GLY A 208 -29.09 -3.78 -44.29
N PHE A 209 -27.84 -3.41 -44.00
CA PHE A 209 -27.42 -2.04 -43.71
C PHE A 209 -26.39 -1.52 -44.72
N TYR A 210 -26.31 -0.20 -44.94
CA TYR A 210 -25.55 0.37 -46.07
C TYR A 210 -24.05 0.53 -45.80
N ASP A 211 -23.65 0.93 -44.58
CA ASP A 211 -22.24 1.15 -44.19
C ASP A 211 -21.47 -0.18 -44.08
N ILE A 212 -21.95 -1.09 -43.22
CA ILE A 212 -21.38 -2.43 -43.04
C ILE A 212 -22.37 -3.43 -43.64
N LYS A 213 -22.08 -3.94 -44.85
CA LYS A 213 -23.01 -4.78 -45.65
C LYS A 213 -23.06 -6.26 -45.25
N LYS A 214 -21.95 -6.77 -44.68
CA LYS A 214 -21.81 -8.15 -44.20
C LYS A 214 -21.14 -8.18 -42.83
N ALA A 215 -21.58 -9.11 -41.99
CA ALA A 215 -21.11 -9.26 -40.62
C ALA A 215 -21.10 -10.73 -40.18
N LYS A 216 -20.64 -11.00 -38.96
CA LYS A 216 -20.59 -12.34 -38.36
C LYS A 216 -21.47 -12.38 -37.13
N SER A 217 -22.04 -13.55 -36.86
CA SER A 217 -22.98 -13.81 -35.77
C SER A 217 -22.30 -14.61 -34.65
N PHE A 218 -22.72 -14.37 -33.41
CA PHE A 218 -22.12 -14.94 -32.19
C PHE A 218 -23.08 -15.85 -31.42
N ARG A 219 -22.48 -16.70 -30.58
CA ARG A 219 -23.16 -17.47 -29.53
C ARG A 219 -22.64 -17.04 -28.15
N ASP A 220 -23.57 -16.87 -27.21
CA ASP A 220 -23.35 -16.60 -25.79
C ASP A 220 -23.22 -17.92 -25.01
N GLY A 221 -22.02 -18.50 -24.97
CA GLY A 221 -21.78 -19.86 -24.47
C GLY A 221 -21.96 -20.08 -22.96
N SER A 222 -22.37 -19.05 -22.19
CA SER A 222 -23.12 -19.16 -20.92
C SER A 222 -22.71 -20.34 -20.02
N ALA A 223 -21.46 -20.32 -19.53
CA ALA A 223 -20.59 -21.50 -19.43
C ALA A 223 -21.05 -22.68 -18.55
N ILE A 224 -22.05 -22.52 -17.68
CA ILE A 224 -22.64 -23.60 -16.85
C ILE A 224 -24.14 -23.83 -17.09
N TYR A 225 -24.78 -23.01 -17.94
CA TYR A 225 -26.23 -23.04 -18.20
C TYR A 225 -26.56 -23.41 -19.66
N GLY A 226 -25.73 -23.02 -20.63
CA GLY A 226 -25.90 -23.29 -22.06
C GLY A 226 -26.85 -22.28 -22.74
N SER A 227 -26.53 -21.94 -24.01
CA SER A 227 -27.11 -20.80 -24.76
C SER A 227 -28.56 -20.95 -25.21
N ASN A 228 -29.22 -22.06 -24.87
CA ASN A 228 -30.61 -22.31 -25.24
C ASN A 228 -31.26 -23.38 -24.35
N SER A 229 -32.59 -23.36 -24.35
CA SER A 229 -33.42 -24.21 -23.48
C SER A 229 -33.17 -25.71 -23.66
N SER A 230 -32.80 -26.15 -24.88
CA SER A 230 -32.49 -27.58 -25.15
C SER A 230 -31.22 -28.02 -24.41
N LYS A 231 -30.14 -27.23 -24.46
CA LYS A 231 -28.91 -27.52 -23.70
C LYS A 231 -29.15 -27.39 -22.20
N LEU A 232 -29.84 -26.34 -21.74
CA LEU A 232 -30.19 -26.15 -20.34
C LEU A 232 -30.98 -27.33 -19.75
N HIS A 233 -31.96 -27.86 -20.49
CA HIS A 233 -32.79 -28.98 -20.06
C HIS A 233 -31.96 -30.25 -19.81
N GLN A 234 -30.85 -30.45 -20.53
CA GLN A 234 -29.93 -31.56 -20.29
C GLN A 234 -29.14 -31.41 -18.98
N LEU A 235 -28.94 -30.19 -18.47
CA LEU A 235 -28.07 -29.89 -17.34
C LEU A 235 -28.80 -29.79 -15.99
N ARG A 236 -30.11 -29.52 -16.00
CA ARG A 236 -30.92 -29.40 -14.78
C ARG A 236 -31.31 -30.75 -14.18
N THR A 237 -31.51 -30.78 -12.87
CA THR A 237 -32.10 -31.91 -12.15
C THR A 237 -33.64 -31.92 -12.20
N PHE A 238 -34.25 -30.73 -12.36
CA PHE A 238 -35.67 -30.46 -12.10
C PHE A 238 -36.11 -30.74 -10.65
N GLU A 239 -35.15 -30.64 -9.73
CA GLU A 239 -35.31 -30.79 -8.28
C GLU A 239 -34.59 -29.63 -7.58
N ASP A 240 -35.32 -28.85 -6.76
CA ASP A 240 -34.86 -27.64 -6.06
C ASP A 240 -34.12 -26.59 -6.94
N GLY A 241 -34.31 -26.56 -8.27
CA GLY A 241 -33.63 -25.62 -9.16
C GLY A 241 -32.17 -25.94 -9.45
N LYS A 242 -31.72 -27.16 -9.12
CA LYS A 242 -30.30 -27.56 -9.14
C LYS A 242 -29.82 -27.98 -10.53
N LEU A 243 -28.50 -27.94 -10.68
CA LEU A 243 -27.76 -28.46 -11.84
C LEU A 243 -27.06 -29.78 -11.48
N LYS A 244 -26.88 -30.64 -12.47
CA LYS A 244 -26.22 -31.95 -12.35
C LYS A 244 -24.74 -31.79 -12.01
N ILE A 245 -24.26 -32.60 -11.06
CA ILE A 245 -22.85 -32.65 -10.63
C ILE A 245 -22.50 -34.08 -10.18
N GLY A 246 -21.23 -34.47 -10.28
CA GLY A 246 -20.71 -35.73 -9.76
C GLY A 246 -20.67 -35.77 -8.23
N LYS A 247 -20.72 -36.97 -7.65
CA LYS A 247 -20.64 -37.18 -6.18
C LYS A 247 -19.25 -36.90 -5.59
N ASP A 248 -18.25 -36.81 -6.46
CA ASP A 248 -16.86 -36.40 -6.25
C ASP A 248 -16.65 -34.87 -6.34
N GLY A 249 -17.68 -34.11 -6.73
CA GLY A 249 -17.60 -32.67 -6.98
C GLY A 249 -16.99 -32.31 -8.34
N LEU A 250 -16.93 -33.25 -9.28
CA LEU A 250 -16.56 -32.99 -10.68
C LEU A 250 -17.80 -32.93 -11.59
N LEU A 251 -17.61 -32.59 -12.86
CA LEU A 251 -18.68 -32.68 -13.85
C LEU A 251 -19.11 -34.14 -14.06
N GLN A 252 -20.37 -34.35 -14.41
CA GLN A 252 -20.83 -35.63 -14.98
C GLN A 252 -20.42 -35.70 -16.45
N HIS A 253 -20.34 -36.90 -17.04
CA HIS A 253 -20.05 -37.11 -18.46
C HIS A 253 -21.15 -37.94 -19.12
N ASP A 254 -21.29 -37.82 -20.43
CA ASP A 254 -22.16 -38.69 -21.23
C ASP A 254 -21.51 -40.02 -21.62
N ASP A 255 -22.24 -40.86 -22.37
CA ASP A 255 -21.77 -42.16 -22.86
C ASP A 255 -20.57 -42.06 -23.86
N HIS A 256 -20.19 -40.84 -24.26
CA HIS A 256 -19.04 -40.56 -25.13
C HIS A 256 -17.87 -39.92 -24.35
N GLY A 257 -18.03 -39.67 -23.05
CA GLY A 257 -17.03 -39.02 -22.20
C GLY A 257 -17.01 -37.49 -22.31
N ILE A 258 -18.02 -36.88 -22.91
CA ILE A 258 -18.14 -35.42 -23.03
C ILE A 258 -18.71 -34.85 -21.72
N PRO A 259 -18.11 -33.82 -21.12
CA PRO A 259 -18.58 -33.27 -19.85
C PRO A 259 -19.92 -32.52 -19.99
N LEU A 260 -20.81 -32.75 -19.03
CA LEU A 260 -22.14 -32.16 -18.93
C LEU A 260 -22.07 -30.80 -18.23
N SER A 261 -21.75 -29.77 -19.00
CA SER A 261 -21.85 -28.35 -18.61
C SER A 261 -22.40 -27.48 -19.76
N GLY A 262 -22.50 -26.16 -19.54
CA GLY A 262 -23.12 -25.19 -20.45
C GLY A 262 -22.50 -25.19 -21.85
N ASP A 263 -21.21 -24.85 -21.91
CA ASP A 263 -20.36 -25.01 -23.09
C ASP A 263 -19.03 -25.64 -22.67
N VAL A 264 -18.57 -26.62 -23.45
CA VAL A 264 -17.33 -27.40 -23.16
C VAL A 264 -16.39 -27.47 -24.37
N ARG A 265 -16.63 -26.66 -25.40
CA ARG A 265 -16.02 -26.77 -26.73
C ARG A 265 -14.54 -26.37 -26.73
N ASN A 266 -13.64 -27.29 -27.08
CA ASN A 266 -12.18 -27.12 -26.94
C ASN A 266 -11.75 -26.95 -25.46
N GLY A 267 -12.48 -27.60 -24.54
CA GLY A 267 -12.22 -27.54 -23.11
C GLY A 267 -10.96 -28.30 -22.66
N TRP A 268 -10.50 -27.95 -21.46
CA TRP A 268 -9.43 -28.64 -20.72
C TRP A 268 -9.76 -28.65 -19.24
N ILE A 269 -9.10 -29.52 -18.45
CA ILE A 269 -9.50 -29.81 -17.07
C ILE A 269 -9.56 -28.58 -16.14
N GLY A 270 -8.81 -27.51 -16.43
CA GLY A 270 -8.88 -26.25 -15.69
C GLY A 270 -10.22 -25.52 -15.86
N LEU A 271 -10.81 -25.57 -17.06
CA LEU A 271 -12.18 -25.10 -17.33
C LEU A 271 -13.21 -25.96 -16.58
N SER A 272 -13.14 -27.28 -16.75
CA SER A 272 -14.06 -28.25 -16.15
C SER A 272 -14.11 -28.15 -14.62
N THR A 273 -12.94 -27.91 -14.00
CA THR A 273 -12.82 -27.66 -12.55
C THR A 273 -13.55 -26.37 -12.11
N LEU A 274 -13.49 -25.29 -12.89
CA LEU A 274 -14.20 -24.05 -12.57
C LEU A 274 -15.72 -24.18 -12.82
N GLN A 275 -16.12 -24.88 -13.89
CA GLN A 275 -17.53 -25.17 -14.15
C GLN A 275 -18.16 -25.97 -13.00
N ALA A 276 -17.48 -27.02 -12.53
CA ALA A 276 -17.90 -27.80 -11.37
C ALA A 276 -18.04 -26.92 -10.11
N LEU A 277 -17.07 -26.03 -9.84
CA LEU A 277 -17.12 -25.12 -8.69
C LEU A 277 -18.34 -24.16 -8.74
N PHE A 278 -18.70 -23.62 -9.90
CA PHE A 278 -19.85 -22.72 -10.00
C PHE A 278 -21.20 -23.44 -10.08
N ILE A 279 -21.23 -24.71 -10.50
CA ILE A 279 -22.39 -25.59 -10.31
C ILE A 279 -22.61 -25.87 -8.81
N LEU A 280 -21.55 -26.10 -8.03
CA LEU A 280 -21.64 -26.25 -6.57
C LEU A 280 -22.11 -24.95 -5.90
N GLU A 281 -21.60 -23.77 -6.32
CA GLU A 281 -22.07 -22.47 -5.82
C GLU A 281 -23.56 -22.24 -6.16
N HIS A 282 -24.00 -22.50 -7.41
CA HIS A 282 -25.41 -22.42 -7.81
C HIS A 282 -26.30 -23.33 -6.96
N ASN A 283 -25.91 -24.60 -6.77
CA ASN A 283 -26.68 -25.55 -5.97
C ASN A 283 -26.76 -25.13 -4.48
N ALA A 284 -25.67 -24.61 -3.90
CA ALA A 284 -25.68 -24.10 -2.52
C ALA A 284 -26.52 -22.82 -2.35
N ILE A 285 -26.64 -21.99 -3.41
CA ILE A 285 -27.59 -20.88 -3.45
C ILE A 285 -29.02 -21.42 -3.48
N CYS A 286 -29.33 -22.42 -4.31
CA CYS A 286 -30.65 -23.07 -4.32
C CYS A 286 -31.05 -23.62 -2.94
N ASP A 287 -30.17 -24.37 -2.27
CA ASP A 287 -30.40 -24.87 -0.91
C ASP A 287 -30.66 -23.74 0.10
N THR A 288 -29.92 -22.63 -0.02
CA THR A 288 -30.09 -21.45 0.85
C THR A 288 -31.41 -20.74 0.60
N LEU A 289 -31.83 -20.61 -0.66
CA LEU A 289 -33.10 -20.00 -1.04
C LEU A 289 -34.29 -20.88 -0.64
N LYS A 290 -34.23 -22.20 -0.86
CA LYS A 290 -35.27 -23.15 -0.45
C LYS A 290 -35.46 -23.21 1.06
N LYS A 291 -34.39 -22.93 1.82
CA LYS A 291 -34.40 -22.85 3.28
C LYS A 291 -34.99 -21.55 3.85
N GLU A 292 -34.90 -20.42 3.14
CA GLU A 292 -35.55 -19.15 3.56
C GLU A 292 -36.98 -19.03 2.98
N TYR A 293 -37.21 -19.59 1.78
CA TYR A 293 -38.43 -19.44 0.99
C TYR A 293 -38.98 -20.82 0.57
N HIS A 294 -39.63 -21.52 1.50
CA HIS A 294 -40.05 -22.91 1.31
C HIS A 294 -41.01 -23.13 0.12
N ASP A 295 -41.86 -22.13 -0.17
CA ASP A 295 -42.91 -22.21 -1.20
C ASP A 295 -42.38 -22.11 -2.64
N LEU A 296 -41.11 -21.74 -2.86
CA LEU A 296 -40.54 -21.61 -4.20
C LEU A 296 -40.42 -22.97 -4.91
N GLY A 297 -40.83 -23.02 -6.17
CA GLY A 297 -40.66 -24.18 -7.04
C GLY A 297 -39.23 -24.31 -7.59
N ASP A 298 -38.94 -25.45 -8.20
CA ASP A 298 -37.67 -25.73 -8.89
C ASP A 298 -37.32 -24.63 -9.92
N GLU A 299 -38.30 -24.19 -10.72
CA GLU A 299 -38.13 -23.12 -11.71
C GLU A 299 -37.78 -21.76 -11.08
N ASP A 300 -38.41 -21.40 -9.96
CA ASP A 300 -38.14 -20.14 -9.27
C ASP A 300 -36.73 -20.14 -8.65
N LEU A 301 -36.38 -21.23 -7.95
CA LEU A 301 -35.07 -21.44 -7.34
C LEU A 301 -33.96 -21.36 -8.39
N TYR A 302 -34.16 -22.04 -9.53
CA TYR A 302 -33.23 -21.99 -10.67
C TYR A 302 -33.02 -20.55 -11.17
N ARG A 303 -34.10 -19.79 -11.39
CA ARG A 303 -34.03 -18.40 -11.89
C ARG A 303 -33.28 -17.47 -10.93
N TYR A 304 -33.62 -17.51 -9.64
CA TYR A 304 -32.94 -16.71 -8.63
C TYR A 304 -31.46 -17.13 -8.47
N ALA A 305 -31.16 -18.43 -8.43
CA ALA A 305 -29.78 -18.91 -8.31
C ALA A 305 -28.92 -18.58 -9.55
N ARG A 306 -29.50 -18.59 -10.77
CA ARG A 306 -28.82 -18.13 -12.00
C ARG A 306 -28.52 -16.63 -11.98
N LEU A 307 -29.43 -15.81 -11.47
CA LEU A 307 -29.19 -14.37 -11.24
C LEU A 307 -28.04 -14.15 -10.25
N VAL A 308 -28.05 -14.82 -9.10
CA VAL A 308 -27.03 -14.69 -8.05
C VAL A 308 -25.67 -15.19 -8.53
N THR A 309 -25.60 -16.39 -9.11
CA THR A 309 -24.34 -17.01 -9.54
C THR A 309 -23.66 -16.21 -10.66
N SER A 310 -24.43 -15.78 -11.68
CA SER A 310 -23.88 -14.90 -12.74
C SER A 310 -23.38 -13.56 -12.18
N ALA A 311 -24.02 -13.02 -11.15
CA ALA A 311 -23.55 -11.80 -10.49
C ALA A 311 -22.31 -12.02 -9.60
N VAL A 312 -22.17 -13.18 -8.95
CA VAL A 312 -20.94 -13.58 -8.23
C VAL A 312 -19.78 -13.72 -9.22
N ILE A 313 -19.98 -14.40 -10.36
CA ILE A 313 -18.97 -14.55 -11.42
C ILE A 313 -18.52 -13.18 -11.94
N ALA A 314 -19.46 -12.31 -12.34
CA ALA A 314 -19.15 -10.98 -12.84
C ALA A 314 -18.42 -10.11 -11.79
N LYS A 315 -18.79 -10.23 -10.51
CA LYS A 315 -18.13 -9.54 -9.40
C LYS A 315 -16.67 -10.00 -9.24
N ILE A 316 -16.44 -11.30 -9.13
CA ILE A 316 -15.10 -11.89 -9.01
C ILE A 316 -14.22 -11.50 -10.20
N HIS A 317 -14.75 -11.60 -11.42
CA HIS A 317 -14.01 -11.17 -12.62
C HIS A 317 -13.61 -9.68 -12.53
N THR A 318 -14.52 -8.82 -12.05
CA THR A 318 -14.30 -7.37 -11.94
C THR A 318 -13.30 -7.00 -10.84
N ILE A 319 -13.54 -7.40 -9.58
CA ILE A 319 -12.82 -6.85 -8.41
C ILE A 319 -11.72 -7.75 -7.84
N ASP A 320 -11.52 -8.95 -8.41
CA ASP A 320 -10.50 -9.92 -8.01
C ASP A 320 -9.61 -10.28 -9.23
N TRP A 321 -10.15 -10.96 -10.25
CA TRP A 321 -9.38 -11.41 -11.43
C TRP A 321 -8.71 -10.25 -12.20
N THR A 322 -9.47 -9.20 -12.54
CA THR A 322 -8.92 -8.05 -13.30
C THR A 322 -7.92 -7.24 -12.49
N VAL A 323 -8.02 -7.26 -11.15
CA VAL A 323 -7.07 -6.60 -10.26
C VAL A 323 -5.71 -7.32 -10.25
N GLU A 324 -5.71 -8.64 -10.35
CA GLU A 324 -4.46 -9.42 -10.50
C GLU A 324 -3.88 -9.37 -11.92
N LEU A 325 -4.72 -9.26 -12.96
CA LEU A 325 -4.27 -9.02 -14.34
C LEU A 325 -3.57 -7.66 -14.49
N LEU A 326 -4.09 -6.63 -13.80
CA LEU A 326 -3.66 -5.24 -13.89
C LEU A 326 -3.14 -4.72 -12.53
N LYS A 327 -2.22 -5.48 -11.92
CA LYS A 327 -1.70 -5.35 -10.53
C LYS A 327 -0.99 -4.02 -10.25
N THR A 328 -1.78 -2.95 -10.19
CA THR A 328 -1.38 -1.57 -9.93
C THR A 328 -2.39 -0.93 -8.97
N ASP A 329 -1.94 -0.01 -8.11
CA ASP A 329 -2.84 0.65 -7.15
C ASP A 329 -3.94 1.47 -7.86
N MET A 330 -3.68 1.94 -9.08
CA MET A 330 -4.64 2.67 -9.90
C MET A 330 -5.79 1.78 -10.40
N LEU A 331 -5.48 0.61 -10.98
CA LEU A 331 -6.51 -0.29 -11.50
C LEU A 331 -7.22 -1.06 -10.40
N HIS A 332 -6.54 -1.35 -9.28
CA HIS A 332 -7.21 -1.82 -8.06
C HIS A 332 -8.33 -0.86 -7.62
N VAL A 333 -8.11 0.46 -7.66
CA VAL A 333 -9.17 1.44 -7.37
C VAL A 333 -10.17 1.56 -8.52
N ALA A 334 -9.74 1.57 -9.79
CA ALA A 334 -10.62 1.73 -10.95
C ALA A 334 -11.64 0.58 -11.07
N MET A 335 -11.20 -0.67 -10.98
CA MET A 335 -12.08 -1.83 -11.08
C MET A 335 -13.05 -1.91 -9.89
N ARG A 336 -12.58 -1.58 -8.68
CA ARG A 336 -13.45 -1.45 -7.51
C ARG A 336 -14.42 -0.27 -7.62
N ALA A 337 -14.07 0.81 -8.33
CA ALA A 337 -14.97 1.92 -8.62
C ALA A 337 -16.02 1.56 -9.69
N ASN A 338 -15.71 0.72 -10.68
CA ASN A 338 -16.73 0.19 -11.59
C ASN A 338 -17.81 -0.61 -10.84
N TRP A 339 -17.44 -1.42 -9.82
CA TRP A 339 -18.43 -2.16 -9.02
C TRP A 339 -19.09 -1.33 -7.90
N TYR A 340 -18.31 -0.55 -7.13
CA TYR A 340 -18.77 0.13 -5.91
C TYR A 340 -18.90 1.66 -6.00
N GLY A 341 -18.37 2.26 -7.06
CA GLY A 341 -18.16 3.71 -7.16
C GLY A 341 -17.02 4.22 -6.30
N LEU A 342 -16.62 5.48 -6.51
CA LEU A 342 -15.56 6.13 -5.72
C LEU A 342 -15.97 6.37 -4.25
N LEU A 343 -17.26 6.29 -3.90
CA LEU A 343 -17.72 6.29 -2.51
C LEU A 343 -17.42 4.96 -1.78
N GLY A 344 -17.20 3.88 -2.54
CA GLY A 344 -16.68 2.61 -2.07
C GLY A 344 -17.69 1.71 -1.34
N LYS A 345 -17.30 0.43 -1.18
CA LYS A 345 -18.14 -0.67 -0.65
C LYS A 345 -18.93 -0.28 0.59
N LYS A 346 -18.26 0.17 1.65
CA LYS A 346 -18.92 0.47 2.93
C LYS A 346 -20.01 1.55 2.81
N PHE A 347 -19.84 2.54 1.93
CA PHE A 347 -20.88 3.53 1.67
C PHE A 347 -22.05 2.88 0.92
N LYS A 348 -21.77 2.19 -0.19
CA LYS A 348 -22.79 1.56 -1.05
C LYS A 348 -23.62 0.49 -0.34
N ASP A 349 -22.97 -0.35 0.46
CA ASP A 349 -23.62 -1.40 1.27
C ASP A 349 -24.55 -0.80 2.35
N THR A 350 -24.28 0.43 2.80
CA THR A 350 -25.05 1.12 3.86
C THR A 350 -26.18 2.01 3.29
N PHE A 351 -25.91 2.74 2.21
CA PHE A 351 -26.77 3.80 1.69
C PHE A 351 -27.34 3.52 0.28
N GLY A 352 -26.95 2.41 -0.35
CA GLY A 352 -27.32 2.09 -1.73
C GLY A 352 -26.52 2.85 -2.77
N HIS A 353 -27.02 2.86 -4.03
CA HIS A 353 -26.41 3.63 -5.11
C HIS A 353 -26.74 5.12 -4.98
N VAL A 354 -25.71 5.98 -5.08
CA VAL A 354 -25.84 7.44 -4.98
C VAL A 354 -25.05 8.12 -6.09
N GLY A 355 -25.69 9.08 -6.76
CA GLY A 355 -25.11 9.82 -7.88
C GLY A 355 -25.19 9.06 -9.20
N GLY A 356 -24.16 9.20 -10.04
CA GLY A 356 -23.99 8.46 -11.29
C GLY A 356 -22.91 7.39 -11.21
N ALA A 357 -22.55 6.83 -12.37
CA ALA A 357 -21.58 5.74 -12.53
C ALA A 357 -20.26 5.93 -11.76
N ILE A 358 -19.75 7.16 -11.69
CA ILE A 358 -18.47 7.49 -11.02
C ILE A 358 -18.58 7.38 -9.48
N LEU A 359 -19.71 7.78 -8.89
CA LEU A 359 -19.87 7.88 -7.43
C LEU A 359 -20.44 6.60 -6.81
N GLY A 360 -21.47 6.01 -7.43
CA GLY A 360 -22.13 4.79 -6.96
C GLY A 360 -21.71 3.51 -7.69
N GLY A 361 -20.91 3.61 -8.76
CA GLY A 361 -20.51 2.49 -9.63
C GLY A 361 -21.49 2.26 -10.78
N LEU A 362 -21.12 1.37 -11.69
CA LEU A 362 -21.98 0.93 -12.80
C LEU A 362 -23.11 0.02 -12.28
N VAL A 363 -22.76 -0.88 -11.36
CA VAL A 363 -23.72 -1.83 -10.78
C VAL A 363 -24.76 -1.09 -9.93
N GLY A 364 -26.05 -1.38 -10.08
CA GLY A 364 -27.15 -0.71 -9.36
C GLY A 364 -27.49 0.69 -9.85
N LEU A 365 -27.06 1.08 -11.06
CA LEU A 365 -27.60 2.26 -11.75
C LEU A 365 -29.11 2.11 -11.97
N LYS A 366 -29.88 3.20 -11.86
CA LYS A 366 -31.35 3.16 -11.94
C LYS A 366 -31.93 2.69 -13.29
N LYS A 367 -31.10 2.63 -14.34
CA LYS A 367 -31.43 2.13 -15.68
C LYS A 367 -30.14 1.58 -16.31
N PRO A 368 -30.23 0.58 -17.22
CA PRO A 368 -29.12 0.27 -18.09
C PRO A 368 -28.84 1.44 -19.06
N ASN A 369 -27.57 1.59 -19.44
CA ASN A 369 -27.11 2.54 -20.44
C ASN A 369 -26.26 1.83 -21.49
N ASN A 370 -26.75 1.82 -22.72
CA ASN A 370 -26.08 1.24 -23.87
C ASN A 370 -25.35 2.30 -24.74
N HIS A 371 -25.34 3.57 -24.30
CA HIS A 371 -24.74 4.73 -25.00
C HIS A 371 -25.30 4.97 -26.42
N GLY A 372 -26.55 4.59 -26.66
CA GLY A 372 -27.24 4.78 -27.95
C GLY A 372 -26.96 3.70 -29.00
N VAL A 373 -26.06 2.75 -28.69
CA VAL A 373 -25.72 1.60 -29.53
C VAL A 373 -26.25 0.33 -28.86
N PRO A 374 -26.93 -0.59 -29.56
CA PRO A 374 -27.38 -1.85 -28.96
C PRO A 374 -26.28 -2.66 -28.27
N TYR A 375 -26.60 -3.38 -27.20
CA TYR A 375 -25.62 -4.24 -26.55
C TYR A 375 -25.22 -5.42 -27.45
N SER A 376 -23.91 -5.61 -27.59
CA SER A 376 -23.22 -6.72 -28.22
C SER A 376 -21.77 -6.74 -27.72
N LEU A 377 -21.12 -7.90 -27.81
CA LEU A 377 -19.66 -7.98 -27.82
C LEU A 377 -19.15 -7.76 -29.25
N THR A 378 -17.87 -7.44 -29.39
CA THR A 378 -17.29 -6.95 -30.65
C THR A 378 -16.24 -7.88 -31.24
N GLU A 379 -15.98 -7.75 -32.54
CA GLU A 379 -14.93 -8.53 -33.21
C GLU A 379 -13.54 -8.20 -32.62
N GLU A 380 -13.30 -6.92 -32.33
CA GLU A 380 -12.07 -6.44 -31.70
C GLU A 380 -11.92 -6.93 -30.25
N PHE A 381 -13.03 -7.11 -29.52
CA PHE A 381 -13.03 -7.76 -28.20
C PHE A 381 -12.59 -9.22 -28.29
N VAL A 382 -12.96 -9.97 -29.33
CA VAL A 382 -12.46 -11.33 -29.52
C VAL A 382 -10.95 -11.35 -29.76
N SER A 383 -10.45 -10.47 -30.63
CA SER A 383 -9.01 -10.44 -30.97
C SER A 383 -8.11 -10.06 -29.78
N VAL A 384 -8.50 -9.12 -28.92
CA VAL A 384 -7.67 -8.75 -27.75
C VAL A 384 -7.72 -9.75 -26.59
N TYR A 385 -8.62 -10.74 -26.64
CA TYR A 385 -8.72 -11.83 -25.66
C TYR A 385 -8.07 -13.14 -26.14
N ARG A 386 -7.34 -13.12 -27.27
CA ARG A 386 -6.49 -14.23 -27.76
C ARG A 386 -5.28 -14.44 -26.85
N MET A 387 -5.50 -15.14 -25.73
CA MET A 387 -4.54 -15.25 -24.62
C MET A 387 -3.95 -16.66 -24.45
N HIS A 388 -3.84 -17.42 -25.54
CA HIS A 388 -3.38 -18.82 -25.50
C HIS A 388 -1.96 -19.00 -24.93
N SER A 389 -1.07 -18.00 -25.04
CA SER A 389 0.27 -18.01 -24.42
C SER A 389 0.25 -18.08 -22.89
N LEU A 390 -0.89 -17.85 -22.23
CA LEU A 390 -1.05 -18.08 -20.79
C LEU A 390 -0.90 -19.57 -20.41
N LEU A 391 -1.18 -20.51 -21.32
CA LEU A 391 -1.08 -21.94 -21.02
C LEU A 391 0.41 -22.37 -21.00
N PRO A 392 0.85 -23.18 -20.03
CA PRO A 392 2.21 -23.73 -19.99
C PRO A 392 2.31 -24.93 -20.94
N ASP A 393 3.47 -25.58 -20.98
CA ASP A 393 3.63 -26.86 -21.67
C ASP A 393 3.29 -28.04 -20.77
N GLN A 394 3.46 -27.87 -19.45
CA GLN A 394 3.21 -28.90 -18.42
C GLN A 394 2.48 -28.33 -17.20
N LEU A 395 1.56 -29.11 -16.63
CA LEU A 395 0.98 -28.87 -15.31
C LEU A 395 1.78 -29.61 -14.22
N PHE A 396 2.03 -28.95 -13.10
CA PHE A 396 2.84 -29.44 -11.99
C PHE A 396 1.93 -29.93 -10.85
N VAL A 397 1.55 -31.21 -10.89
CA VAL A 397 0.62 -31.84 -9.94
C VAL A 397 1.29 -32.03 -8.57
N ARG A 398 0.64 -31.54 -7.50
CA ARG A 398 1.20 -31.46 -6.15
C ARG A 398 0.51 -32.38 -5.14
N ASP A 399 1.24 -32.80 -4.11
CA ASP A 399 0.75 -33.66 -3.04
C ASP A 399 -0.01 -32.87 -1.98
N VAL A 400 -1.36 -32.91 -2.04
CA VAL A 400 -2.26 -32.30 -1.04
C VAL A 400 -2.34 -33.07 0.29
N ASN A 401 -1.73 -34.26 0.38
CA ASN A 401 -1.59 -35.00 1.64
C ASN A 401 -0.28 -34.66 2.36
N SER A 402 0.73 -34.17 1.65
CA SER A 402 2.03 -33.76 2.23
C SER A 402 1.91 -32.71 3.35
N THR A 403 2.91 -32.65 4.22
CA THR A 403 3.03 -31.56 5.20
C THR A 403 3.36 -30.24 4.47
N PRO A 404 2.65 -29.13 4.77
CA PRO A 404 2.91 -27.86 4.11
C PRO A 404 4.33 -27.34 4.35
N GLY A 405 5.04 -27.03 3.26
CA GLY A 405 6.35 -26.39 3.31
C GLY A 405 6.27 -24.88 3.63
N PRO A 406 7.43 -24.18 3.62
CA PRO A 406 7.48 -22.73 3.84
C PRO A 406 6.52 -21.96 2.91
N ASN A 407 5.80 -20.99 3.46
CA ASN A 407 4.72 -20.25 2.78
C ASN A 407 3.59 -21.16 2.23
N LYS A 408 3.29 -22.27 2.92
CA LYS A 408 2.27 -23.26 2.57
C LYS A 408 2.51 -23.98 1.23
N SER A 409 3.75 -24.16 0.77
CA SER A 409 4.00 -24.86 -0.51
C SER A 409 3.81 -26.39 -0.40
N PRO A 410 2.93 -27.04 -1.20
CA PRO A 410 2.86 -28.50 -1.28
C PRO A 410 3.97 -29.06 -2.19
N LYS A 411 4.43 -30.28 -1.87
CA LYS A 411 5.47 -31.01 -2.61
C LYS A 411 5.01 -31.33 -4.04
N LEU A 412 5.93 -31.31 -5.01
CA LEU A 412 5.67 -31.77 -6.38
C LEU A 412 5.58 -33.31 -6.44
N THR A 413 4.57 -33.83 -7.14
CA THR A 413 4.32 -35.28 -7.31
C THR A 413 4.64 -35.74 -8.73
N LYS A 414 3.95 -35.21 -9.73
CA LYS A 414 4.17 -35.49 -11.16
C LYS A 414 4.11 -34.20 -11.98
N LYS A 415 4.82 -34.17 -13.12
CA LYS A 415 4.54 -33.22 -14.20
C LYS A 415 3.67 -33.93 -15.24
N MET A 416 2.80 -33.20 -15.92
CA MET A 416 1.94 -33.73 -16.98
C MET A 416 1.87 -32.77 -18.14
N ASP A 417 2.11 -33.25 -19.36
CA ASP A 417 2.05 -32.42 -20.56
C ASP A 417 0.61 -31.99 -20.87
N MET A 418 0.40 -30.72 -21.16
CA MET A 418 -0.94 -30.12 -21.30
C MET A 418 -1.79 -30.76 -22.40
N ILE A 419 -1.17 -31.32 -23.45
CA ILE A 419 -1.86 -32.07 -24.52
C ILE A 419 -2.56 -33.36 -24.02
N ASN A 420 -2.19 -33.86 -22.84
CA ASN A 420 -2.90 -34.97 -22.17
C ASN A 420 -4.02 -34.48 -21.23
N LEU A 421 -4.20 -33.17 -21.09
CA LEU A 421 -5.12 -32.51 -20.17
C LEU A 421 -6.28 -31.78 -20.88
N ILE A 422 -6.40 -31.95 -22.21
CA ILE A 422 -7.47 -31.44 -23.07
C ILE A 422 -8.45 -32.55 -23.48
N GLY A 423 -9.70 -32.18 -23.78
CA GLY A 423 -10.74 -33.10 -24.25
C GLY A 423 -11.01 -34.29 -23.31
N TRP A 424 -11.56 -35.38 -23.86
CA TRP A 424 -11.95 -36.57 -23.08
C TRP A 424 -10.78 -37.25 -22.34
N ARG A 425 -9.54 -37.12 -22.85
CA ARG A 425 -8.33 -37.61 -22.17
C ARG A 425 -8.05 -36.80 -20.91
N GLY A 426 -8.19 -35.48 -21.00
CA GLY A 426 -8.11 -34.58 -19.87
C GLY A 426 -9.14 -34.93 -18.80
N GLU A 427 -10.42 -35.02 -19.17
CA GLU A 427 -11.50 -35.35 -18.22
C GLU A 427 -11.22 -36.65 -17.46
N LYS A 428 -10.73 -37.69 -18.13
CA LYS A 428 -10.32 -38.95 -17.49
C LYS A 428 -9.17 -38.77 -16.49
N GLU A 429 -8.18 -37.93 -16.79
CA GLU A 429 -7.13 -37.59 -15.82
C GLU A 429 -7.64 -36.68 -14.69
N LEU A 430 -8.64 -35.81 -14.92
CA LEU A 430 -9.26 -35.01 -13.86
C LEU A 430 -9.93 -35.91 -12.82
N SER A 431 -10.66 -36.95 -13.24
CA SER A 431 -11.22 -37.97 -12.34
C SER A 431 -10.13 -38.74 -11.57
N ASN A 432 -8.95 -38.94 -12.15
CA ASN A 432 -7.80 -39.57 -11.46
C ASN A 432 -7.08 -38.61 -10.48
N ILE A 433 -7.14 -37.30 -10.71
CA ILE A 433 -6.44 -36.26 -9.92
C ILE A 433 -7.33 -35.76 -8.77
N GLY A 434 -8.62 -35.57 -9.02
CA GLY A 434 -9.60 -35.00 -8.10
C GLY A 434 -9.52 -33.47 -7.95
N PHE A 435 -10.67 -32.84 -7.68
CA PHE A 435 -10.83 -31.38 -7.60
C PHE A 435 -9.75 -30.68 -6.77
N THR A 436 -9.56 -31.12 -5.52
CA THR A 436 -8.65 -30.47 -4.56
C THR A 436 -7.20 -30.49 -5.03
N THR A 437 -6.74 -31.63 -5.57
CA THR A 437 -5.39 -31.79 -6.10
C THR A 437 -5.19 -30.88 -7.31
N GLN A 438 -6.17 -30.81 -8.21
CA GLN A 438 -6.12 -29.98 -9.40
C GLN A 438 -6.07 -28.48 -9.03
N MET A 439 -7.00 -28.02 -8.17
CA MET A 439 -7.10 -26.62 -7.75
C MET A 439 -5.86 -26.13 -7.01
N VAL A 440 -5.29 -26.94 -6.10
CA VAL A 440 -4.03 -26.61 -5.40
C VAL A 440 -2.83 -26.61 -6.36
N SER A 441 -2.79 -27.56 -7.32
CA SER A 441 -1.71 -27.60 -8.31
C SER A 441 -1.74 -26.35 -9.19
N MET A 442 -2.92 -25.96 -9.68
CA MET A 442 -3.14 -24.74 -10.44
C MET A 442 -2.80 -23.47 -9.64
N GLY A 443 -3.25 -23.38 -8.38
CA GLY A 443 -3.01 -22.21 -7.52
C GLY A 443 -1.54 -21.99 -7.14
N HIS A 444 -0.71 -23.03 -7.20
CA HIS A 444 0.72 -22.98 -6.92
C HIS A 444 1.60 -23.05 -8.20
N GLN A 445 1.04 -22.81 -9.40
CA GLN A 445 1.80 -22.70 -10.65
C GLN A 445 1.46 -21.41 -11.40
N ALA A 446 2.49 -20.71 -11.88
CA ALA A 446 2.34 -19.52 -12.70
C ALA A 446 1.86 -19.89 -14.12
N CYS A 447 1.01 -19.04 -14.69
CA CYS A 447 0.71 -19.10 -16.11
C CYS A 447 1.82 -18.41 -16.93
N GLY A 448 1.84 -18.67 -18.24
CA GLY A 448 2.73 -18.00 -19.17
C GLY A 448 2.41 -16.50 -19.30
N ALA A 449 3.40 -15.71 -19.71
CA ALA A 449 3.24 -14.29 -20.04
C ALA A 449 2.80 -14.08 -21.50
N LEU A 450 2.10 -12.96 -21.77
CA LEU A 450 1.63 -12.59 -23.12
C LEU A 450 2.71 -11.85 -23.91
N GLU A 451 3.82 -12.55 -24.16
CA GLU A 451 4.99 -12.08 -24.90
C GLU A 451 5.19 -12.87 -26.21
N LEU A 452 6.11 -12.41 -27.07
CA LEU A 452 6.59 -13.17 -28.22
C LEU A 452 7.28 -14.49 -27.79
N TRP A 453 7.37 -15.45 -28.72
CA TRP A 453 8.01 -16.75 -28.51
C TRP A 453 7.56 -17.51 -27.26
N ASN A 454 6.29 -17.35 -26.88
CA ASN A 454 5.70 -17.98 -25.71
C ASN A 454 4.35 -18.65 -25.99
N TYR A 455 3.97 -18.85 -27.26
CA TYR A 455 2.76 -19.57 -27.67
C TYR A 455 3.02 -21.09 -27.65
N PRO A 456 2.29 -21.92 -26.88
CA PRO A 456 2.62 -23.32 -26.68
C PRO A 456 2.77 -24.11 -27.98
N VAL A 457 3.88 -24.85 -28.12
CA VAL A 457 4.12 -25.67 -29.33
C VAL A 457 3.06 -26.75 -29.48
N TRP A 458 2.52 -27.28 -28.36
CA TRP A 458 1.43 -28.27 -28.39
C TRP A 458 0.11 -27.71 -28.93
N LEU A 459 -0.10 -26.38 -28.99
CA LEU A 459 -1.26 -25.77 -29.65
C LEU A 459 -1.08 -25.60 -31.18
N ARG A 460 0.08 -25.97 -31.73
CA ARG A 460 0.34 -25.99 -33.19
C ARG A 460 -0.07 -27.30 -33.87
N ASP A 461 -0.48 -28.30 -33.09
CA ASP A 461 -1.02 -29.56 -33.56
C ASP A 461 -2.09 -30.05 -32.55
N ILE A 462 -3.32 -29.54 -32.71
CA ILE A 462 -4.46 -29.92 -31.85
C ILE A 462 -5.64 -30.41 -32.65
N VAL A 463 -6.40 -31.31 -32.01
CA VAL A 463 -7.77 -31.69 -32.40
C VAL A 463 -8.72 -30.58 -31.96
N PRO A 464 -9.37 -29.84 -32.89
CA PRO A 464 -10.45 -28.92 -32.55
C PRO A 464 -11.77 -29.67 -32.41
N GLN A 465 -12.77 -29.06 -31.75
CA GLN A 465 -14.05 -29.69 -31.48
C GLN A 465 -15.23 -29.04 -32.22
N ASN A 466 -16.26 -29.85 -32.45
CA ASN A 466 -17.59 -29.44 -32.90
C ASN A 466 -18.39 -28.78 -31.77
N ILE A 467 -19.56 -28.26 -32.13
CA ILE A 467 -20.46 -27.51 -31.23
C ILE A 467 -21.02 -28.38 -30.09
N ASP A 468 -21.07 -29.70 -30.27
CA ASP A 468 -21.48 -30.68 -29.26
C ASP A 468 -20.33 -31.14 -28.34
N GLY A 469 -19.09 -30.72 -28.61
CA GLY A 469 -17.88 -31.19 -27.92
C GLY A 469 -17.22 -32.40 -28.57
N THR A 470 -17.72 -32.93 -29.70
CA THR A 470 -17.07 -34.04 -30.41
C THR A 470 -15.79 -33.61 -31.14
N ASP A 471 -14.78 -34.46 -31.11
CA ASP A 471 -13.49 -34.26 -31.77
C ASP A 471 -13.62 -34.24 -33.31
N ARG A 472 -12.91 -33.31 -33.98
CA ARG A 472 -12.85 -33.22 -35.46
C ARG A 472 -11.70 -34.04 -36.04
N PRO A 473 -11.81 -34.56 -37.28
CA PRO A 473 -10.73 -35.33 -37.92
C PRO A 473 -9.56 -34.45 -38.39
N ASP A 474 -9.82 -33.19 -38.77
CA ASP A 474 -8.80 -32.25 -39.20
C ASP A 474 -8.18 -31.54 -37.97
N HIS A 475 -6.90 -31.81 -37.70
CA HIS A 475 -6.12 -31.05 -36.72
C HIS A 475 -5.84 -29.62 -37.22
N VAL A 476 -5.45 -28.70 -36.32
CA VAL A 476 -5.14 -27.29 -36.66
C VAL A 476 -3.88 -26.76 -35.98
N ASP A 477 -3.15 -25.88 -36.70
CA ASP A 477 -2.14 -24.99 -36.11
C ASP A 477 -2.87 -23.74 -35.60
N LEU A 478 -3.16 -23.69 -34.30
CA LEU A 478 -3.99 -22.65 -33.72
C LEU A 478 -3.41 -21.23 -33.88
N PRO A 479 -2.11 -20.93 -33.63
CA PRO A 479 -1.59 -19.57 -33.79
C PRO A 479 -1.63 -19.10 -35.26
N SER A 480 -1.41 -20.00 -36.23
CA SER A 480 -1.58 -19.69 -37.65
C SER A 480 -3.05 -19.39 -37.97
N LEU A 481 -3.97 -20.15 -37.38
CA LEU A 481 -5.41 -19.92 -37.52
C LEU A 481 -5.83 -18.59 -36.87
N GLU A 482 -5.31 -18.23 -35.70
CA GLU A 482 -5.62 -16.95 -35.02
C GLU A 482 -5.27 -15.74 -35.89
N ILE A 483 -4.06 -15.72 -36.45
CA ILE A 483 -3.59 -14.69 -37.40
C ILE A 483 -4.50 -14.64 -38.64
N TYR A 484 -4.88 -15.81 -39.18
CA TYR A 484 -5.83 -15.87 -40.29
C TYR A 484 -7.22 -15.31 -39.91
N ARG A 485 -7.74 -15.63 -38.71
CA ARG A 485 -9.08 -15.20 -38.26
C ARG A 485 -9.22 -13.69 -38.15
N ASP A 486 -8.25 -12.99 -37.59
CA ASP A 486 -8.36 -11.52 -37.43
C ASP A 486 -8.36 -10.81 -38.80
N ARG A 487 -7.53 -11.29 -39.73
CA ARG A 487 -7.51 -10.85 -41.14
C ARG A 487 -8.82 -11.20 -41.87
N GLU A 488 -9.30 -12.45 -41.76
CA GLU A 488 -10.58 -12.93 -42.32
C GLU A 488 -11.76 -12.09 -41.82
N ARG A 489 -11.72 -11.72 -40.54
CA ARG A 489 -12.78 -10.94 -39.90
C ARG A 489 -12.69 -9.45 -40.19
N ASN A 490 -11.69 -8.96 -40.95
CA ASN A 490 -11.44 -7.54 -41.18
C ASN A 490 -11.27 -6.73 -39.88
N VAL A 491 -10.62 -7.31 -38.86
CA VAL A 491 -10.15 -6.55 -37.69
C VAL A 491 -8.87 -5.80 -38.08
N ALA A 492 -8.72 -4.55 -37.62
CA ALA A 492 -7.58 -3.73 -38.00
C ALA A 492 -6.24 -4.35 -37.56
N ARG A 493 -5.20 -4.17 -38.39
CA ARG A 493 -3.82 -4.50 -38.02
C ARG A 493 -3.31 -3.54 -36.95
N TYR A 494 -2.23 -3.90 -36.25
CA TYR A 494 -1.86 -3.29 -34.97
C TYR A 494 -1.81 -1.76 -34.99
N ASN A 495 -1.23 -1.14 -36.03
CA ASN A 495 -1.11 0.32 -36.09
C ASN A 495 -2.46 1.03 -36.33
N ASP A 496 -3.27 0.55 -37.28
CA ASP A 496 -4.64 1.04 -37.50
C ASP A 496 -5.56 0.80 -36.29
N PHE A 497 -5.34 -0.30 -35.55
CA PHE A 497 -6.04 -0.59 -34.32
C PHE A 497 -5.71 0.44 -33.23
N ARG A 498 -4.42 0.81 -33.09
CA ARG A 498 -3.97 1.92 -32.22
C ARG A 498 -4.56 3.26 -32.65
N ARG A 499 -4.51 3.60 -33.95
CA ARG A 499 -5.11 4.82 -34.50
C ARG A 499 -6.59 4.93 -34.13
N SER A 500 -7.33 3.84 -34.35
CA SER A 500 -8.77 3.74 -34.05
C SER A 500 -9.08 3.92 -32.57
N LEU A 501 -8.15 3.60 -31.67
CA LEU A 501 -8.25 3.77 -30.22
C LEU A 501 -7.51 5.02 -29.71
N PHE A 502 -7.21 5.98 -30.57
CA PHE A 502 -6.53 7.23 -30.19
C PHE A 502 -5.19 7.00 -29.46
N LEU A 503 -4.51 5.89 -29.74
CA LEU A 503 -3.15 5.60 -29.28
C LEU A 503 -2.17 5.99 -30.38
N ILE A 504 -1.09 6.67 -30.00
CA ILE A 504 -0.06 7.11 -30.93
C ILE A 504 0.47 5.87 -31.69
N PRO A 505 0.40 5.85 -33.04
CA PRO A 505 0.91 4.74 -33.84
C PRO A 505 2.44 4.66 -33.74
N ILE A 506 3.00 3.47 -33.94
CA ILE A 506 4.46 3.30 -34.06
C ILE A 506 4.91 3.74 -35.46
N SER A 507 6.09 4.36 -35.55
CA SER A 507 6.75 4.70 -36.81
C SER A 507 7.86 3.70 -37.20
N LYS A 508 8.27 2.87 -36.24
CA LYS A 508 9.38 1.90 -36.35
C LYS A 508 9.30 0.85 -35.24
N TRP A 509 10.05 -0.24 -35.39
CA TRP A 509 10.06 -1.36 -34.43
C TRP A 509 10.57 -0.98 -33.02
N ASP A 510 11.53 -0.05 -32.90
CA ASP A 510 12.06 0.43 -31.61
C ASP A 510 11.03 1.16 -30.72
N GLU A 511 9.86 1.50 -31.25
CA GLU A 511 8.76 2.14 -30.51
C GLU A 511 7.77 1.12 -29.94
N LEU A 512 7.88 -0.15 -30.35
CA LEU A 512 7.06 -1.27 -29.88
C LEU A 512 7.72 -2.02 -28.71
N THR A 513 9.03 -2.28 -28.82
CA THR A 513 9.82 -3.06 -27.85
C THR A 513 11.27 -2.57 -27.77
N ASP A 514 11.97 -2.86 -26.67
CA ASP A 514 13.42 -2.66 -26.55
C ASP A 514 14.23 -3.90 -26.98
N ASP A 515 13.55 -5.03 -27.25
CA ASP A 515 14.19 -6.30 -27.60
C ASP A 515 14.68 -6.29 -29.05
N LYS A 516 16.00 -6.41 -29.22
CA LYS A 516 16.67 -6.39 -30.53
C LYS A 516 16.41 -7.63 -31.36
N GLU A 517 16.34 -8.82 -30.74
CA GLU A 517 16.05 -10.03 -31.49
C GLU A 517 14.61 -9.96 -32.00
N ALA A 518 13.68 -9.43 -31.19
CA ALA A 518 12.30 -9.23 -31.60
C ALA A 518 12.22 -8.21 -32.75
N ILE A 519 12.93 -7.08 -32.66
CA ILE A 519 13.01 -6.06 -33.74
C ILE A 519 13.53 -6.68 -35.05
N ASP A 520 14.59 -7.49 -34.98
CA ASP A 520 15.20 -8.06 -36.18
C ASP A 520 14.35 -9.18 -36.79
N THR A 521 13.69 -10.03 -35.98
CA THR A 521 12.70 -11.02 -36.47
C THR A 521 11.42 -10.35 -36.99
N LEU A 522 10.97 -9.25 -36.40
CA LEU A 522 9.86 -8.45 -36.93
C LEU A 522 10.21 -7.87 -38.31
N ARG A 523 11.44 -7.37 -38.47
CA ARG A 523 11.93 -6.90 -39.78
C ARG A 523 12.08 -8.04 -40.80
N GLU A 524 12.46 -9.23 -40.37
CA GLU A 524 12.52 -10.41 -41.23
C GLU A 524 11.12 -10.81 -41.77
N VAL A 525 10.08 -10.71 -40.94
CA VAL A 525 8.71 -11.16 -41.30
C VAL A 525 7.87 -10.07 -41.97
N TYR A 526 8.05 -8.80 -41.58
CA TYR A 526 7.22 -7.67 -42.03
C TYR A 526 7.99 -6.63 -42.87
N ASN A 527 9.31 -6.78 -43.07
CA ASN A 527 10.20 -5.73 -43.57
C ASN A 527 10.18 -4.52 -42.62
N ASP A 528 10.41 -3.30 -43.11
CA ASP A 528 10.21 -2.07 -42.30
C ASP A 528 8.78 -1.49 -42.44
N ASP A 529 7.80 -2.27 -42.90
CA ASP A 529 6.39 -1.86 -43.01
C ASP A 529 5.58 -2.23 -41.74
N VAL A 530 5.57 -1.29 -40.79
CA VAL A 530 4.79 -1.37 -39.54
C VAL A 530 3.27 -1.51 -39.76
N GLU A 531 2.75 -1.18 -40.95
CA GLU A 531 1.33 -1.32 -41.27
C GLU A 531 0.93 -2.76 -41.66
N GLN A 532 1.91 -3.65 -41.90
CA GLN A 532 1.62 -5.07 -42.04
C GLN A 532 1.58 -5.82 -40.70
N LEU A 533 1.98 -5.22 -39.58
CA LEU A 533 2.05 -5.90 -38.28
C LEU A 533 0.69 -6.42 -37.80
N ASP A 534 0.54 -7.73 -37.66
CA ASP A 534 -0.71 -8.34 -37.19
C ASP A 534 -0.97 -8.02 -35.72
N LEU A 535 -2.25 -7.84 -35.37
CA LEU A 535 -2.69 -7.39 -34.05
C LEU A 535 -2.18 -8.29 -32.91
N LEU A 536 -2.28 -9.61 -33.05
CA LEU A 536 -1.80 -10.58 -32.06
C LEU A 536 -0.29 -10.45 -31.80
N VAL A 537 0.51 -10.32 -32.87
CA VAL A 537 1.96 -10.14 -32.77
C VAL A 537 2.30 -8.80 -32.11
N GLY A 538 1.63 -7.72 -32.53
CA GLY A 538 1.84 -6.41 -31.94
C GLY A 538 1.50 -6.36 -30.45
N MET A 539 0.38 -6.95 -30.02
CA MET A 539 0.03 -7.02 -28.59
C MET A 539 1.00 -7.89 -27.77
N ALA A 540 1.53 -8.97 -28.36
CA ALA A 540 2.54 -9.80 -27.73
C ALA A 540 3.89 -9.07 -27.61
N ALA A 541 4.31 -8.35 -28.66
CA ALA A 541 5.56 -7.59 -28.69
C ALA A 541 5.52 -6.28 -27.90
N GLU A 542 4.35 -5.68 -27.70
CA GLU A 542 4.19 -4.38 -27.06
C GLU A 542 4.74 -4.38 -25.63
N LYS A 543 5.64 -3.45 -25.33
CA LYS A 543 6.26 -3.23 -24.02
C LYS A 543 5.23 -2.97 -22.92
N LYS A 544 4.94 -4.00 -22.11
CA LYS A 544 3.88 -3.98 -21.09
C LYS A 544 4.08 -2.89 -20.03
N ILE A 545 2.98 -2.29 -19.58
CA ILE A 545 2.98 -1.38 -18.42
C ILE A 545 3.36 -2.18 -17.16
N LYS A 546 4.17 -1.60 -16.27
CA LYS A 546 4.62 -2.30 -15.05
C LYS A 546 3.43 -2.76 -14.19
N GLY A 547 3.26 -4.08 -14.07
CA GLY A 547 2.18 -4.73 -13.34
C GLY A 547 0.97 -5.11 -14.21
N PHE A 548 0.99 -4.84 -15.51
CA PHE A 548 0.01 -5.38 -16.45
C PHE A 548 0.52 -6.68 -17.05
N ALA A 549 -0.36 -7.69 -17.12
CA ALA A 549 -0.12 -8.90 -17.90
C ALA A 549 -0.52 -8.76 -19.38
N ILE A 550 -1.13 -7.64 -19.78
CA ILE A 550 -1.63 -7.34 -21.14
C ILE A 550 -1.03 -6.04 -21.68
N SER A 551 -1.10 -5.85 -23.00
CA SER A 551 -0.76 -4.59 -23.68
C SER A 551 -1.70 -3.45 -23.30
N GLU A 552 -1.23 -2.20 -23.42
CA GLU A 552 -2.06 -0.99 -23.36
C GLU A 552 -3.11 -1.00 -24.50
N THR A 553 -2.71 -1.45 -25.69
CA THR A 553 -3.62 -1.57 -26.85
C THR A 553 -4.79 -2.51 -26.57
N ALA A 554 -4.57 -3.66 -25.92
CA ALA A 554 -5.65 -4.54 -25.46
C ALA A 554 -6.47 -3.89 -24.33
N PHE A 555 -5.78 -3.31 -23.35
CA PHE A 555 -6.39 -2.69 -22.17
C PHE A 555 -7.44 -1.62 -22.50
N LEU A 556 -7.29 -0.84 -23.58
CA LEU A 556 -8.29 0.15 -23.97
C LEU A 556 -9.64 -0.49 -24.39
N ILE A 557 -9.62 -1.64 -25.07
CA ILE A 557 -10.83 -2.41 -25.36
C ILE A 557 -11.42 -3.01 -24.07
N PHE A 558 -10.57 -3.47 -23.14
CA PHE A 558 -11.04 -3.92 -21.82
C PHE A 558 -11.77 -2.81 -21.05
N ILE A 559 -11.24 -1.58 -21.01
CA ILE A 559 -11.85 -0.44 -20.30
C ILE A 559 -13.30 -0.21 -20.72
N ILE A 560 -13.56 -0.12 -22.03
CA ILE A 560 -14.91 0.11 -22.55
C ILE A 560 -15.76 -1.15 -22.43
N MET A 561 -15.30 -2.31 -22.90
CA MET A 561 -16.15 -3.51 -22.98
C MET A 561 -16.45 -4.13 -21.62
N ALA A 562 -15.52 -4.11 -20.65
CA ALA A 562 -15.79 -4.57 -19.29
C ALA A 562 -16.73 -3.62 -18.53
N SER A 563 -16.67 -2.30 -18.81
CA SER A 563 -17.66 -1.35 -18.28
C SER A 563 -19.03 -1.61 -18.91
N ARG A 564 -19.08 -1.78 -20.24
CA ARG A 564 -20.31 -2.03 -21.02
C ARG A 564 -21.03 -3.32 -20.63
N ARG A 565 -20.31 -4.40 -20.31
CA ARG A 565 -20.90 -5.66 -19.77
C ARG A 565 -21.71 -5.46 -18.49
N LEU A 566 -21.39 -4.45 -17.68
CA LEU A 566 -22.12 -4.12 -16.45
C LEU A 566 -23.16 -3.01 -16.68
N GLU A 567 -22.82 -1.98 -17.46
CA GLU A 567 -23.69 -0.79 -17.62
C GLU A 567 -24.91 -1.03 -18.52
N ALA A 568 -24.81 -1.91 -19.52
CA ALA A 568 -25.89 -2.16 -20.48
C ALA A 568 -26.87 -3.27 -20.05
N ASP A 569 -26.55 -4.06 -19.02
CA ASP A 569 -27.37 -5.18 -18.53
C ASP A 569 -28.37 -4.71 -17.47
N ARG A 570 -29.66 -5.03 -17.64
CA ARG A 570 -30.72 -4.72 -16.67
C ARG A 570 -30.40 -5.30 -15.28
N PHE A 571 -29.88 -6.53 -15.23
CA PHE A 571 -29.69 -7.31 -14.01
C PHE A 571 -28.46 -6.85 -13.22
N PHE A 572 -27.58 -6.08 -13.84
CA PHE A 572 -26.54 -5.31 -13.15
C PHE A 572 -26.95 -3.87 -12.87
N THR A 573 -28.06 -3.36 -13.38
CA THR A 573 -28.50 -1.96 -13.23
C THR A 573 -29.87 -1.84 -12.56
N SER A 574 -30.95 -1.64 -13.32
CA SER A 574 -32.32 -1.41 -12.81
C SER A 574 -32.81 -2.53 -11.90
N ASP A 575 -32.45 -3.75 -12.27
CA ASP A 575 -32.97 -4.99 -11.70
C ASP A 575 -31.95 -5.64 -10.74
N PHE A 576 -30.83 -4.95 -10.45
CA PHE A 576 -29.89 -5.31 -9.37
C PHE A 576 -30.44 -4.87 -8.01
N ASN A 577 -31.53 -5.50 -7.57
CA ASN A 577 -32.25 -5.14 -6.35
C ASN A 577 -32.73 -6.39 -5.58
N LYS A 578 -33.20 -6.20 -4.34
CA LYS A 578 -33.61 -7.28 -3.43
C LYS A 578 -34.91 -7.99 -3.82
N ASP A 579 -35.68 -7.40 -4.73
CA ASP A 579 -36.98 -7.94 -5.15
C ASP A 579 -36.76 -8.94 -6.30
N VAL A 580 -35.88 -8.60 -7.25
CA VAL A 580 -35.46 -9.48 -8.36
C VAL A 580 -34.44 -10.54 -7.93
N TYR A 581 -33.49 -10.23 -7.06
CA TYR A 581 -32.47 -11.19 -6.60
C TYR A 581 -32.89 -12.01 -5.36
N THR A 582 -34.08 -11.77 -4.81
CA THR A 582 -34.44 -12.03 -3.39
C THR A 582 -33.53 -11.30 -2.39
N LYS A 583 -33.98 -11.14 -1.14
CA LYS A 583 -33.17 -10.58 -0.06
C LYS A 583 -31.92 -11.43 0.21
N LYS A 584 -32.03 -12.76 0.19
CA LYS A 584 -30.92 -13.69 0.45
C LYS A 584 -29.93 -13.78 -0.69
N GLY A 585 -30.39 -13.85 -1.94
CA GLY A 585 -29.52 -13.81 -3.11
C GLY A 585 -28.75 -12.49 -3.21
N PHE A 586 -29.42 -11.36 -2.95
CA PHE A 586 -28.76 -10.05 -2.90
C PHE A 586 -27.74 -9.95 -1.74
N GLU A 587 -27.99 -10.56 -0.59
CA GLU A 587 -27.02 -10.67 0.52
C GLU A 587 -25.79 -11.51 0.11
N TRP A 588 -25.98 -12.60 -0.62
CA TRP A 588 -24.91 -13.48 -1.12
C TRP A 588 -23.95 -12.78 -2.10
N VAL A 589 -24.49 -12.03 -3.08
CA VAL A 589 -23.67 -11.23 -4.01
C VAL A 589 -22.91 -10.12 -3.28
N ASN A 590 -23.51 -9.49 -2.26
CA ASN A 590 -22.86 -8.39 -1.53
C ASN A 590 -21.84 -8.85 -0.47
N THR A 591 -21.88 -10.11 -0.04
CA THR A 591 -20.93 -10.68 0.94
C THR A 591 -19.74 -11.42 0.31
N THR A 592 -19.90 -11.95 -0.91
CA THR A 592 -18.83 -12.68 -1.64
C THR A 592 -17.95 -11.67 -2.41
N GLU A 593 -16.69 -11.45 -2.04
CA GLU A 593 -15.81 -10.45 -2.69
C GLU A 593 -14.85 -11.05 -3.74
N SER A 594 -14.54 -12.35 -3.64
CA SER A 594 -13.40 -12.98 -4.31
C SER A 594 -13.65 -14.46 -4.66
N LEU A 595 -12.85 -15.04 -5.55
CA LEU A 595 -12.87 -16.49 -5.79
C LEU A 595 -12.47 -17.27 -4.52
N LYS A 596 -11.63 -16.66 -3.67
CA LYS A 596 -11.28 -17.20 -2.35
C LYS A 596 -12.51 -17.42 -1.47
N ASP A 597 -13.51 -16.55 -1.52
CA ASP A 597 -14.74 -16.71 -0.71
C ASP A 597 -15.58 -17.91 -1.18
N VAL A 598 -15.66 -18.14 -2.49
CA VAL A 598 -16.32 -19.33 -3.07
C VAL A 598 -15.55 -20.60 -2.72
N LEU A 599 -14.22 -20.60 -2.87
CA LEU A 599 -13.36 -21.73 -2.47
C LEU A 599 -13.43 -22.02 -0.96
N ASN A 600 -13.51 -21.00 -0.10
CA ASN A 600 -13.73 -21.16 1.34
C ASN A 600 -15.09 -21.79 1.65
N ARG A 601 -16.11 -21.58 0.80
CA ARG A 601 -17.48 -22.08 1.04
C ARG A 601 -17.60 -23.59 0.80
N HIS A 602 -16.92 -24.10 -0.22
CA HIS A 602 -16.99 -25.51 -0.64
C HIS A 602 -15.78 -26.34 -0.18
N TYR A 603 -14.60 -25.74 -0.05
CA TYR A 603 -13.33 -26.41 0.27
C TYR A 603 -12.49 -25.65 1.33
N PRO A 604 -13.03 -25.32 2.52
CA PRO A 604 -12.34 -24.50 3.53
C PRO A 604 -10.99 -25.07 3.99
N GLU A 605 -10.88 -26.39 4.15
CA GLU A 605 -9.62 -27.03 4.56
C GLU A 605 -8.50 -26.84 3.52
N MET A 606 -8.86 -26.78 2.23
CA MET A 606 -7.92 -26.55 1.15
C MET A 606 -7.35 -25.12 1.21
N THR A 607 -8.21 -24.12 1.37
CA THR A 607 -7.80 -22.72 1.40
C THR A 607 -7.01 -22.39 2.66
N ASP A 608 -7.42 -22.88 3.83
CA ASP A 608 -6.68 -22.69 5.09
C ASP A 608 -5.32 -23.41 5.09
N ARG A 609 -5.22 -24.63 4.54
CA ARG A 609 -3.97 -25.41 4.51
C ARG A 609 -2.98 -24.92 3.46
N TRP A 610 -3.44 -24.45 2.30
CA TRP A 610 -2.58 -24.21 1.13
C TRP A 610 -2.46 -22.75 0.69
N MET A 611 -3.49 -21.91 0.86
CA MET A 611 -3.48 -20.53 0.35
C MET A 611 -2.96 -19.52 1.38
N ASN A 612 -1.92 -18.77 1.00
CA ASN A 612 -1.29 -17.70 1.78
C ASN A 612 -1.54 -16.29 1.19
N SER A 613 -1.89 -16.22 -0.10
CA SER A 613 -2.27 -14.98 -0.80
C SER A 613 -3.63 -14.42 -0.37
N ALA A 614 -3.85 -13.13 -0.67
CA ALA A 614 -5.15 -12.48 -0.52
C ALA A 614 -6.16 -12.96 -1.57
N SER A 615 -5.77 -12.94 -2.85
CA SER A 615 -6.56 -13.47 -3.97
C SER A 615 -6.23 -14.94 -4.26
N ALA A 616 -7.19 -15.67 -4.84
CA ALA A 616 -6.99 -17.02 -5.37
C ALA A 616 -6.42 -17.02 -6.81
N PHE A 617 -6.25 -15.86 -7.46
CA PHE A 617 -5.61 -15.71 -8.78
C PHE A 617 -4.12 -15.38 -8.70
N THR A 618 -3.68 -14.77 -7.58
CA THR A 618 -2.25 -14.69 -7.22
C THR A 618 -1.70 -16.10 -6.97
N ILE A 619 -0.38 -16.29 -7.12
CA ILE A 619 0.25 -17.55 -6.69
C ILE A 619 0.03 -17.78 -5.19
N MET A 620 -0.55 -18.92 -4.82
CA MET A 620 -1.05 -19.20 -3.47
C MET A 620 0.03 -19.16 -2.38
N HIS A 621 1.29 -19.47 -2.69
CA HIS A 621 2.44 -19.34 -1.78
C HIS A 621 3.17 -17.97 -1.92
N GLY A 622 2.47 -16.98 -2.49
CA GLY A 622 2.87 -15.58 -2.51
C GLY A 622 2.68 -14.92 -1.15
N VAL A 623 3.30 -13.73 -1.02
CA VAL A 623 3.05 -12.80 0.08
C VAL A 623 2.73 -11.47 -0.58
N ASP A 624 1.48 -11.01 -0.46
CA ASP A 624 1.05 -9.78 -1.09
C ASP A 624 1.87 -8.58 -0.59
N ARG A 625 2.50 -7.89 -1.54
CA ARG A 625 3.23 -6.65 -1.33
C ARG A 625 2.58 -5.58 -2.20
N SER A 626 1.93 -4.58 -1.61
CA SER A 626 1.71 -3.33 -2.35
C SER A 626 3.09 -2.75 -2.68
N PRO A 627 3.35 -2.34 -3.93
CA PRO A 627 4.67 -1.87 -4.35
C PRO A 627 5.03 -0.50 -3.78
N ILE A 628 4.05 0.26 -3.26
CA ILE A 628 4.25 1.61 -2.73
C ILE A 628 4.02 1.62 -1.22
N LYS A 629 5.12 1.70 -0.45
CA LYS A 629 5.07 2.01 0.98
C LYS A 629 4.51 3.43 1.18
N TRP A 630 3.86 3.67 2.33
CA TRP A 630 3.21 4.96 2.66
C TRP A 630 4.12 6.18 2.55
N HIS A 631 5.43 6.01 2.80
CA HIS A 631 6.45 7.07 2.71
C HIS A 631 6.92 7.34 1.27
N GLY A 632 6.34 6.69 0.27
CA GLY A 632 6.44 7.03 -1.15
C GLY A 632 5.12 7.57 -1.75
N LEU A 633 4.08 7.76 -0.93
CA LEU A 633 2.82 8.38 -1.35
C LEU A 633 2.92 9.92 -1.32
N PRO A 634 2.13 10.63 -2.16
CA PRO A 634 1.87 12.05 -1.98
C PRO A 634 1.45 12.38 -0.54
N VAL A 635 1.91 13.52 0.00
CA VAL A 635 1.80 13.86 1.43
C VAL A 635 0.40 13.66 2.01
N PHE A 636 -0.66 14.09 1.33
CA PHE A 636 -2.04 13.91 1.82
C PHE A 636 -2.45 12.43 1.99
N LEU A 637 -2.02 11.54 1.09
CA LEU A 637 -2.25 10.10 1.20
C LEU A 637 -1.36 9.47 2.28
N GLY A 638 -0.11 9.93 2.40
CA GLY A 638 0.78 9.55 3.52
C GLY A 638 0.15 9.89 4.87
N LEU A 639 -0.36 11.11 5.04
CA LEU A 639 -1.08 11.55 6.24
C LEU A 639 -2.36 10.74 6.49
N THR A 640 -3.12 10.41 5.45
CA THR A 640 -4.32 9.55 5.56
C THR A 640 -3.96 8.15 6.05
N TYR A 641 -2.90 7.54 5.51
CA TYR A 641 -2.37 6.26 5.99
C TYR A 641 -1.92 6.34 7.45
N LEU A 642 -1.17 7.37 7.83
CA LEU A 642 -0.69 7.56 9.21
C LEU A 642 -1.85 7.80 10.18
N ALA A 643 -2.90 8.52 9.78
CA ALA A 643 -4.10 8.71 10.59
C ALA A 643 -4.86 7.39 10.83
N ILE A 644 -5.03 6.57 9.78
CA ILE A 644 -5.66 5.24 9.88
C ILE A 644 -4.81 4.31 10.76
N ARG A 645 -3.50 4.24 10.53
CA ARG A 645 -2.58 3.41 11.34
C ARG A 645 -2.55 3.87 12.80
N ARG A 646 -2.52 5.18 13.09
CA ARG A 646 -2.65 5.71 14.45
C ARG A 646 -3.98 5.31 15.09
N HIS A 647 -5.10 5.43 14.39
CA HIS A 647 -6.41 5.01 14.92
C HIS A 647 -6.45 3.52 15.27
N LEU A 648 -5.90 2.64 14.41
CA LEU A 648 -5.79 1.21 14.70
C LEU A 648 -4.94 0.95 15.94
N HIS A 649 -3.79 1.60 16.09
CA HIS A 649 -2.95 1.45 17.28
C HIS A 649 -3.59 2.01 18.55
N ASN A 650 -4.27 3.16 18.50
CA ASN A 650 -5.02 3.69 19.64
C ASN A 650 -6.15 2.73 20.08
N LYS A 651 -6.64 1.86 19.19
CA LYS A 651 -7.68 0.86 19.50
C LYS A 651 -7.12 -0.49 19.98
N TYR A 652 -5.99 -0.95 19.43
CA TYR A 652 -5.48 -2.32 19.62
C TYR A 652 -4.10 -2.42 20.27
N SER A 653 -3.33 -1.33 20.31
CA SER A 653 -1.94 -1.30 20.80
C SER A 653 -1.80 -0.41 22.04
N LEU A 654 -2.77 -0.46 22.97
CA LEU A 654 -2.78 0.27 24.25
C LEU A 654 -3.20 -0.65 25.41
N ILE A 655 -2.23 -1.16 26.16
CA ILE A 655 -2.43 -2.17 27.20
C ILE A 655 -2.22 -1.56 28.59
N LYS A 656 -3.24 -1.69 29.44
CA LYS A 656 -3.22 -1.23 30.84
C LYS A 656 -2.40 -2.18 31.71
N VAL A 657 -1.65 -1.64 32.66
CA VAL A 657 -0.77 -2.39 33.58
C VAL A 657 -1.12 -2.02 35.03
N GLY A 658 -1.19 -3.02 35.90
CA GLY A 658 -1.56 -2.87 37.32
C GLY A 658 -3.06 -2.65 37.57
N LYS A 659 -3.44 -2.57 38.85
CA LYS A 659 -4.77 -2.06 39.25
C LYS A 659 -4.75 -0.54 39.15
N ILE A 660 -5.78 0.05 38.56
CA ILE A 660 -5.97 1.51 38.56
C ILE A 660 -6.27 1.95 40.00
N PRO A 661 -5.45 2.79 40.64
CA PRO A 661 -5.75 3.33 41.96
C PRO A 661 -6.73 4.50 41.78
N VAL A 662 -7.99 4.20 41.48
CA VAL A 662 -9.05 5.22 41.40
C VAL A 662 -9.24 5.79 42.81
N GLY A 663 -8.73 7.00 43.02
CA GLY A 663 -8.90 7.73 44.27
C GLY A 663 -10.34 8.17 44.48
N VAL A 664 -10.61 8.79 45.63
CA VAL A 664 -11.84 9.58 45.82
C VAL A 664 -11.92 10.63 44.70
N ARG A 665 -13.13 10.89 44.18
CA ARG A 665 -13.38 11.98 43.23
C ARG A 665 -12.91 13.31 43.83
N PHE A 666 -12.45 14.20 42.96
CA PHE A 666 -12.03 15.57 43.23
C PHE A 666 -12.55 16.44 42.09
N ASP A 667 -12.64 17.75 42.28
CA ASP A 667 -12.93 18.64 41.15
C ASP A 667 -11.62 19.00 40.44
N PRO A 668 -11.51 18.84 39.11
CA PRO A 668 -10.36 19.35 38.36
C PRO A 668 -10.15 20.86 38.59
N ALA A 669 -11.20 21.64 38.81
CA ALA A 669 -11.13 23.08 39.07
C ALA A 669 -10.40 23.43 40.37
N ASP A 670 -10.30 22.52 41.35
CA ASP A 670 -9.49 22.70 42.56
C ASP A 670 -7.97 22.71 42.25
N PHE A 671 -7.57 22.20 41.08
CA PHE A 671 -6.19 22.03 40.66
C PHE A 671 -5.92 22.62 39.26
N PRO A 672 -6.08 23.94 39.05
CA PRO A 672 -5.90 24.59 37.74
C PRO A 672 -4.42 24.76 37.35
N PHE A 673 -3.53 23.94 37.92
CA PHE A 673 -2.08 24.06 37.77
C PHE A 673 -1.40 22.69 37.79
N ARG A 674 -0.17 22.63 37.26
CA ARG A 674 0.66 21.42 37.28
C ARG A 674 1.20 21.18 38.68
N THR A 675 0.69 20.15 39.35
CA THR A 675 1.05 19.76 40.72
C THR A 675 2.49 19.22 40.82
N PRO A 676 3.13 19.24 42.01
CA PRO A 676 4.55 18.86 42.13
C PRO A 676 4.87 17.39 41.88
N ASP A 677 3.87 16.49 41.97
CA ASP A 677 4.04 15.04 41.78
C ASP A 677 3.15 14.45 40.67
N GLY A 678 2.56 15.31 39.84
CA GLY A 678 1.77 14.94 38.67
C GLY A 678 0.37 14.39 38.97
N LYS A 679 -0.10 14.47 40.22
CA LYS A 679 -1.47 14.09 40.58
C LYS A 679 -2.50 15.11 40.08
N PHE A 680 -3.76 14.68 40.03
CA PHE A 680 -4.93 15.50 39.69
C PHE A 680 -4.98 16.04 38.23
N ASN A 681 -4.19 15.46 37.31
CA ASN A 681 -4.25 15.77 35.88
C ASN A 681 -5.44 15.07 35.17
N ASP A 682 -5.53 13.75 35.25
CA ASP A 682 -6.69 13.00 34.71
C ASP A 682 -7.91 13.27 35.60
N PRO A 683 -8.98 13.90 35.08
CA PRO A 683 -10.13 14.34 35.88
C PRO A 683 -10.94 13.19 36.50
N PHE A 684 -10.68 11.94 36.11
CA PHE A 684 -11.32 10.74 36.66
C PHE A 684 -10.35 9.87 37.46
N ASN A 685 -9.04 10.18 37.47
CA ASN A 685 -8.03 9.40 38.18
C ASN A 685 -6.89 10.27 38.74
N LYS A 686 -7.01 10.59 40.03
CA LYS A 686 -6.04 11.36 40.84
C LYS A 686 -4.57 10.98 40.64
N TYR A 687 -4.25 9.73 40.30
CA TYR A 687 -2.88 9.22 40.21
C TYR A 687 -2.40 8.88 38.79
N ALA A 688 -3.22 9.09 37.74
CA ALA A 688 -2.76 8.84 36.37
C ALA A 688 -1.61 9.79 35.99
N GLY A 689 -0.53 9.24 35.44
CA GLY A 689 0.67 10.02 35.06
C GLY A 689 1.49 10.59 36.23
N SER A 690 1.06 10.37 37.48
CA SER A 690 1.78 10.83 38.69
C SER A 690 3.03 9.98 39.00
N LYS A 691 3.94 10.53 39.80
CA LYS A 691 5.13 9.83 40.30
C LYS A 691 4.76 8.54 41.04
N GLY A 692 5.41 7.42 40.69
CA GLY A 692 5.12 6.11 41.26
C GLY A 692 3.96 5.36 40.59
N SER A 693 3.40 5.87 39.49
CA SER A 693 2.42 5.15 38.67
C SER A 693 3.08 4.03 37.84
N PHE A 694 2.25 3.17 37.23
CA PHE A 694 2.73 2.06 36.39
C PHE A 694 2.99 2.51 34.95
N PHE A 695 4.11 2.05 34.37
CA PHE A 695 4.32 2.09 32.93
C PHE A 695 3.29 1.22 32.21
N GLY A 696 2.51 1.82 31.31
CA GLY A 696 1.69 1.10 30.34
C GLY A 696 2.53 0.40 29.27
N ARG A 697 1.87 -0.36 28.38
CA ARG A 697 2.52 -1.03 27.24
C ARG A 697 1.75 -0.81 25.95
N ASN A 698 2.45 -0.70 24.82
CA ASN A 698 1.78 -0.76 23.50
C ASN A 698 1.50 -2.19 23.03
N ILE A 699 2.26 -3.17 23.52
CA ILE A 699 2.31 -4.54 22.99
C ILE A 699 2.39 -5.56 24.13
N HIS A 700 1.89 -6.78 23.88
CA HIS A 700 1.83 -7.82 24.91
C HIS A 700 3.24 -8.22 25.38
N PRO A 701 3.45 -8.44 26.69
CA PRO A 701 4.76 -8.82 27.22
C PRO A 701 5.14 -10.25 26.83
N ALA A 702 6.35 -10.45 26.31
CA ALA A 702 6.90 -11.76 26.01
C ALA A 702 7.84 -12.22 27.15
N ASP A 703 7.68 -13.46 27.66
CA ASP A 703 8.49 -13.96 28.78
C ASP A 703 9.86 -14.49 28.33
N TRP A 704 10.84 -13.58 28.27
CA TRP A 704 12.24 -13.91 28.00
C TRP A 704 13.08 -14.17 29.26
N ARG A 705 12.48 -14.40 30.45
CA ARG A 705 13.23 -14.54 31.72
C ARG A 705 14.21 -15.72 31.73
N LYS A 706 13.93 -16.76 30.94
CA LYS A 706 14.85 -17.91 30.72
C LYS A 706 15.99 -17.61 29.72
N LYS A 707 15.92 -16.48 28.99
CA LYS A 707 16.81 -16.08 27.89
C LYS A 707 17.47 -14.70 28.08
N LEU A 708 17.48 -14.14 29.30
CA LEU A 708 18.04 -12.80 29.57
C LEU A 708 19.50 -12.64 29.12
N LEU A 709 20.27 -13.74 29.12
CA LEU A 709 21.68 -13.77 28.72
C LEU A 709 21.93 -14.49 27.37
N GLN A 710 20.90 -14.66 26.52
CA GLN A 710 21.00 -15.41 25.25
C GLN A 710 20.54 -14.58 24.03
N PRO A 711 21.43 -14.26 23.07
CA PRO A 711 22.90 -14.29 23.18
C PRO A 711 23.39 -13.33 24.28
N ASN A 712 24.63 -13.49 24.74
CA ASN A 712 25.13 -12.71 25.88
C ASN A 712 25.16 -11.19 25.57
N PRO A 713 24.59 -10.31 26.42
CA PRO A 713 24.51 -8.88 26.13
C PRO A 713 25.86 -8.21 25.87
N MET A 714 26.95 -8.66 26.49
CA MET A 714 28.30 -8.14 26.25
C MET A 714 28.86 -8.56 24.89
N VAL A 715 28.40 -9.70 24.32
CA VAL A 715 28.71 -10.08 22.93
C VAL A 715 27.94 -9.19 21.97
N VAL A 716 26.63 -9.00 22.19
CA VAL A 716 25.79 -8.11 21.38
C VAL A 716 26.34 -6.68 21.38
N ALA A 717 26.62 -6.13 22.57
CA ALA A 717 27.18 -4.79 22.72
C ALA A 717 28.54 -4.65 22.02
N THR A 718 29.44 -5.63 22.16
CA THR A 718 30.77 -5.56 21.55
C THR A 718 30.73 -5.73 20.03
N LYS A 719 29.95 -6.69 19.52
CA LYS A 719 29.97 -7.06 18.10
C LYS A 719 29.08 -6.22 17.20
N LEU A 720 27.96 -5.70 17.72
CA LEU A 720 26.92 -5.03 16.91
C LEU A 720 26.66 -3.57 17.28
N LEU A 721 26.90 -3.16 18.54
CA LEU A 721 26.61 -1.79 18.99
C LEU A 721 27.85 -0.90 19.06
N ALA A 722 28.94 -1.38 19.67
CA ALA A 722 30.13 -0.58 20.02
C ALA A 722 30.72 0.17 18.82
N ARG A 723 31.01 1.47 19.03
CA ARG A 723 31.47 2.38 17.98
C ARG A 723 32.80 1.93 17.39
N ARG A 724 32.81 1.68 16.07
CA ARG A 724 34.01 1.40 15.28
C ARG A 724 34.54 2.66 14.59
N GLN A 725 33.63 3.39 13.97
CA GLN A 725 33.84 4.70 13.35
C GLN A 725 32.64 5.58 13.71
N PHE A 726 32.85 6.87 13.95
CA PHE A 726 31.74 7.79 14.18
C PHE A 726 30.98 8.00 12.86
N ILE A 727 29.72 7.57 12.83
CA ILE A 727 28.77 7.85 11.75
C ILE A 727 27.89 9.00 12.24
N ASP A 728 27.81 10.10 11.50
CA ASP A 728 26.98 11.26 11.86
C ASP A 728 25.68 11.35 11.03
N THR A 729 24.84 12.31 11.38
CA THR A 729 23.59 12.65 10.65
C THR A 729 23.80 13.74 9.59
N GLY A 730 25.04 13.95 9.15
CA GLY A 730 25.43 14.98 8.18
C GLY A 730 25.16 16.40 8.69
N LYS A 731 24.11 17.03 8.15
CA LYS A 731 23.64 18.36 8.61
C LYS A 731 22.25 18.32 9.25
N GLN A 732 21.59 17.14 9.29
CA GLN A 732 20.19 17.03 9.68
C GLN A 732 19.96 17.30 11.18
N LEU A 733 20.80 16.74 12.06
CA LEU A 733 20.67 16.89 13.50
C LEU A 733 22.00 17.28 14.14
N ASN A 734 21.95 18.27 15.02
CA ASN A 734 23.10 18.74 15.78
C ASN A 734 23.15 18.17 17.20
N VAL A 735 24.19 18.52 17.97
CA VAL A 735 24.34 18.06 19.35
C VAL A 735 23.32 18.70 20.31
N ILE A 736 22.74 19.86 19.99
CA ILE A 736 21.60 20.45 20.74
C ILE A 736 20.38 19.52 20.65
N ALA A 737 20.13 18.88 19.50
CA ALA A 737 19.05 17.93 19.34
C ALA A 737 19.21 16.67 20.21
N VAL A 738 20.46 16.31 20.56
CA VAL A 738 20.78 15.20 21.50
C VAL A 738 20.56 15.63 22.94
N ALA A 739 21.08 16.79 23.32
CA ALA A 739 20.82 17.41 24.61
C ALA A 739 19.31 17.56 24.85
N TRP A 740 18.55 17.94 23.82
CA TRP A 740 17.10 18.09 23.87
C TRP A 740 16.38 16.77 24.16
N ILE A 741 16.68 15.69 23.44
CA ILE A 741 15.99 14.41 23.69
C ILE A 741 16.37 13.79 25.04
N GLN A 742 17.58 14.03 25.55
CA GLN A 742 17.92 13.65 26.93
C GLN A 742 17.19 14.53 27.96
N PHE A 743 17.15 15.85 27.77
CA PHE A 743 16.36 16.77 28.59
C PHE A 743 14.87 16.39 28.63
N MET A 744 14.33 15.86 27.53
CA MET A 744 12.98 15.28 27.48
C MET A 744 12.86 13.95 28.25
N ILE A 745 13.88 13.09 28.26
CA ILE A 745 13.86 11.84 29.03
C ILE A 745 13.83 12.15 30.54
N HIS A 746 14.57 13.16 30.99
CA HIS A 746 14.54 13.67 32.38
C HIS A 746 13.16 14.22 32.78
N ASP A 747 12.32 14.62 31.81
CA ASP A 747 10.92 15.04 32.04
C ASP A 747 9.92 13.86 32.02
N TRP A 748 10.22 12.76 31.31
CA TRP A 748 9.20 11.73 30.99
C TRP A 748 9.34 10.39 31.70
N MET A 749 10.56 9.88 31.93
CA MET A 749 10.71 8.47 32.33
C MET A 749 12.04 8.10 32.99
N ASP A 750 11.94 7.40 34.11
CA ASP A 750 12.98 6.57 34.71
C ASP A 750 12.32 5.41 35.48
N HIS A 751 13.02 4.28 35.60
CA HIS A 751 12.51 3.03 36.16
C HIS A 751 12.94 2.83 37.60
N LEU A 752 11.99 2.48 38.47
CA LEU A 752 12.29 2.19 39.87
C LEU A 752 13.18 0.95 39.99
N GLU A 753 14.38 1.13 40.54
CA GLU A 753 15.30 0.04 40.87
C GLU A 753 14.85 -0.69 42.17
N SER A 754 15.26 -1.95 42.31
CA SER A 754 15.08 -2.77 43.52
C SER A 754 16.42 -2.93 44.25
N THR A 755 16.40 -3.44 45.48
CA THR A 755 17.62 -3.72 46.24
C THR A 755 18.42 -4.93 45.73
N GLN A 756 17.88 -5.73 44.80
CA GLN A 756 18.60 -6.89 44.24
C GLN A 756 19.66 -6.44 43.23
N GLN A 757 20.94 -6.60 43.57
CA GLN A 757 22.03 -6.48 42.59
C GLN A 757 22.13 -7.73 41.70
N ILE A 758 22.60 -7.52 40.47
CA ILE A 758 22.97 -8.53 39.48
C ILE A 758 24.40 -8.20 39.02
N GLU A 759 25.25 -9.22 38.84
CA GLU A 759 26.56 -9.09 38.21
C GLU A 759 26.54 -9.71 36.80
N MET A 760 27.02 -8.98 35.79
CA MET A 760 27.25 -9.49 34.44
C MET A 760 28.75 -9.66 34.20
N LYS A 761 29.19 -10.84 33.77
CA LYS A 761 30.61 -11.21 33.58
C LYS A 761 30.94 -11.40 32.10
N ARG A 762 32.12 -10.94 31.67
CA ARG A 762 32.63 -11.05 30.31
C ARG A 762 32.80 -12.54 29.90
N PRO A 763 32.15 -13.01 28.83
CA PRO A 763 32.44 -14.31 28.21
C PRO A 763 33.91 -14.50 27.83
N THR A 764 34.40 -15.74 27.94
CA THR A 764 35.80 -16.12 27.69
C THR A 764 36.31 -15.82 26.28
N GLY A 765 35.44 -15.74 25.28
CA GLY A 765 35.80 -15.47 23.88
C GLY A 765 35.95 -14.00 23.48
N LEU A 766 35.70 -13.02 24.38
CA LEU A 766 35.67 -11.58 24.03
C LEU A 766 37.01 -10.84 24.20
N GLY A 767 38.03 -11.49 24.76
CA GLY A 767 39.36 -10.89 24.96
C GLY A 767 39.30 -9.51 25.63
N ASN A 768 39.99 -8.53 25.06
CA ASN A 768 40.01 -7.13 25.53
C ASN A 768 38.99 -6.20 24.82
N GLN A 769 38.10 -6.73 23.97
CA GLN A 769 37.16 -5.91 23.16
C GLN A 769 35.97 -5.33 23.97
N CYS A 770 35.84 -5.70 25.24
CA CYS A 770 34.93 -5.09 26.20
C CYS A 770 35.76 -4.39 27.29
N PRO A 771 35.43 -3.16 27.72
CA PRO A 771 36.18 -2.47 28.77
C PRO A 771 36.13 -3.23 30.11
N LEU A 772 34.93 -3.49 30.62
CA LEU A 772 34.71 -4.06 31.95
C LEU A 772 34.83 -5.59 31.98
N LYS A 773 35.47 -6.15 33.01
CA LYS A 773 35.62 -7.60 33.20
C LYS A 773 34.34 -8.23 33.76
N SER A 774 33.73 -7.51 34.70
CA SER A 774 32.33 -7.65 35.08
C SER A 774 31.81 -6.29 35.54
N PHE A 775 30.48 -6.15 35.62
CA PHE A 775 29.84 -4.97 36.19
C PHE A 775 28.61 -5.35 37.00
N LYS A 776 28.24 -4.51 37.96
CA LYS A 776 27.09 -4.71 38.86
C LYS A 776 26.03 -3.63 38.65
N PHE A 777 24.77 -4.03 38.66
CA PHE A 777 23.63 -3.13 38.53
C PHE A 777 22.42 -3.63 39.33
N TYR A 778 21.50 -2.74 39.67
CA TYR A 778 20.27 -3.12 40.37
C TYR A 778 19.20 -3.60 39.40
N LYS A 779 18.51 -4.68 39.75
CA LYS A 779 17.34 -5.18 39.03
C LYS A 779 16.17 -4.20 39.15
N THR A 780 15.39 -4.02 38.10
CA THR A 780 14.19 -3.19 38.14
C THR A 780 13.09 -3.79 39.02
N LYS A 781 12.32 -2.92 39.69
CA LYS A 781 11.09 -3.24 40.40
C LYS A 781 9.93 -3.09 39.41
N LYS A 782 9.19 -4.18 39.18
CA LYS A 782 8.21 -4.33 38.08
C LYS A 782 7.44 -3.05 37.76
N GLU A 783 7.71 -2.48 36.58
CA GLU A 783 6.83 -1.55 35.86
C GLU A 783 6.46 -0.25 36.61
N VAL A 784 7.18 0.15 37.67
CA VAL A 784 6.92 1.41 38.39
C VAL A 784 7.84 2.55 37.91
N GLN A 785 7.26 3.72 37.68
CA GLN A 785 7.93 4.93 37.21
C GLN A 785 8.43 5.84 38.36
N MET A 786 9.59 6.50 38.18
CA MET A 786 10.17 7.44 39.15
C MET A 786 9.93 8.94 38.90
N PRO A 787 9.85 9.45 37.65
CA PRO A 787 9.42 10.82 37.38
C PRO A 787 7.89 10.94 37.29
N VAL A 788 7.39 12.15 37.06
CA VAL A 788 6.05 12.38 36.48
C VAL A 788 6.07 11.96 35.00
N PHE A 789 4.94 11.55 34.41
CA PHE A 789 4.84 11.25 32.96
C PHE A 789 4.18 12.39 32.16
N CYS A 790 3.35 13.20 32.83
CA CYS A 790 2.78 14.41 32.21
C CYS A 790 3.94 15.32 31.78
N ARG A 791 3.85 15.94 30.59
CA ARG A 791 4.84 16.93 30.11
C ARG A 791 4.71 18.21 30.93
N ASP A 792 5.29 18.20 32.11
CA ASP A 792 5.10 19.22 33.15
C ASP A 792 6.38 20.02 33.46
N GLY A 793 7.47 19.73 32.73
CA GLY A 793 8.78 20.36 32.87
C GLY A 793 9.57 19.86 34.07
N SER A 794 9.27 18.67 34.61
CA SER A 794 9.91 18.13 35.82
C SER A 794 11.44 18.04 35.73
N ALA A 795 12.03 18.04 34.52
CA ALA A 795 13.46 18.23 34.31
C ALA A 795 14.02 19.55 34.89
N ILE A 796 13.21 20.60 35.05
CA ILE A 796 13.56 21.85 35.79
C ILE A 796 12.75 22.07 37.07
N TYR A 797 11.52 21.56 37.18
CA TYR A 797 10.65 21.75 38.37
C TYR A 797 10.75 20.63 39.42
N GLY A 798 11.37 19.50 39.09
CA GLY A 798 11.36 18.29 39.90
C GLY A 798 10.06 17.49 39.77
N SER A 799 10.09 16.25 40.28
CA SER A 799 8.96 15.30 40.25
C SER A 799 8.32 15.07 41.63
N ASN A 800 8.65 15.87 42.64
CA ASN A 800 7.92 15.98 43.91
C ASN A 800 8.19 17.35 44.58
N SER A 801 7.41 17.68 45.62
CA SER A 801 7.53 18.93 46.37
C SER A 801 8.91 19.17 47.01
N PHE A 802 9.67 18.12 47.34
CA PHE A 802 11.03 18.28 47.87
C PHE A 802 11.99 18.79 46.79
N SER A 803 11.99 18.15 45.61
CA SER A 803 12.77 18.62 44.45
C SER A 803 12.32 20.00 43.97
N LEU A 804 11.02 20.31 43.99
CA LEU A 804 10.50 21.63 43.65
C LEU A 804 10.99 22.72 44.62
N ASN A 805 10.90 22.47 45.92
CA ASN A 805 11.38 23.41 46.94
C ASN A 805 12.91 23.60 46.86
N HIS A 806 13.64 22.60 46.35
CA HIS A 806 15.07 22.72 46.09
C HIS A 806 15.39 23.70 44.95
N VAL A 807 14.55 23.80 43.91
CA VAL A 807 14.77 24.72 42.76
C VAL A 807 14.10 26.10 42.89
N ARG A 808 12.98 26.23 43.64
CA ARG A 808 12.27 27.51 43.84
C ARG A 808 13.11 28.53 44.63
N THR A 809 12.98 29.81 44.28
CA THR A 809 13.55 30.94 45.04
C THR A 809 12.63 31.47 46.13
N PHE A 810 11.33 31.15 46.06
CA PHE A 810 10.26 31.74 46.87
C PHE A 810 10.18 33.27 46.79
N LYS A 811 10.51 33.81 45.60
CA LYS A 811 10.31 35.22 45.25
C LYS A 811 9.91 35.40 43.77
N ASP A 812 8.88 36.21 43.53
CA ASP A 812 8.37 36.60 42.20
C ASP A 812 8.06 35.41 41.27
N GLY A 813 7.77 34.22 41.81
CA GLY A 813 7.54 32.96 41.09
C GLY A 813 8.82 32.23 40.64
N LYS A 814 10.01 32.77 40.89
CA LYS A 814 11.22 32.41 40.13
C LYS A 814 11.93 31.14 40.59
N LEU A 815 12.64 30.51 39.66
CA LEU A 815 13.58 29.41 39.88
C LEU A 815 15.03 29.90 40.03
N LYS A 816 15.84 29.14 40.78
CA LYS A 816 17.24 29.44 41.10
C LYS A 816 18.13 29.36 39.86
N ILE A 817 18.77 30.48 39.50
CA ILE A 817 19.80 30.54 38.47
C ILE A 817 20.97 31.45 38.88
N ALA A 818 22.16 31.22 38.34
CA ALA A 818 23.35 32.04 38.59
C ALA A 818 23.36 33.30 37.70
N LYS A 819 24.10 34.34 38.13
CA LYS A 819 24.15 35.65 37.43
C LYS A 819 24.77 35.59 36.03
N ASN A 820 25.49 34.52 35.70
CA ASN A 820 26.13 34.27 34.40
C ASN A 820 25.24 33.44 33.45
N GLY A 821 23.97 33.19 33.80
CA GLY A 821 23.04 32.42 32.95
C GLY A 821 23.24 30.89 33.01
N LEU A 822 24.08 30.38 33.91
CA LEU A 822 24.24 28.96 34.18
C LEU A 822 23.42 28.51 35.41
N LEU A 823 23.28 27.20 35.60
CA LEU A 823 22.72 26.64 36.83
C LEU A 823 23.54 27.07 38.05
N ARG A 824 22.90 27.12 39.23
CA ARG A 824 23.62 27.19 40.50
C ARG A 824 24.06 25.79 40.90
N HIS A 825 25.05 25.69 41.78
CA HIS A 825 25.48 24.43 42.38
C HIS A 825 25.24 24.44 43.89
N ASP A 826 25.03 23.26 44.46
CA ASP A 826 24.93 23.07 45.92
C ASP A 826 26.32 23.09 46.60
N GLU A 827 26.35 22.97 47.93
CA GLU A 827 27.60 22.93 48.72
C GLU A 827 28.53 21.75 48.35
N LYS A 828 27.99 20.72 47.70
CA LYS A 828 28.74 19.55 47.21
C LYS A 828 29.17 19.70 45.75
N GLY A 829 28.73 20.76 45.06
CA GLY A 829 29.03 21.04 43.66
C GLY A 829 28.16 20.28 42.65
N PHE A 830 26.95 19.85 43.04
CA PHE A 830 25.95 19.31 42.10
C PHE A 830 25.04 20.44 41.57
N PRO A 831 24.63 20.42 40.30
CA PRO A 831 23.78 21.45 39.72
C PRO A 831 22.35 21.42 40.28
N ILE A 832 21.78 22.60 40.54
CA ILE A 832 20.44 22.79 41.10
C ILE A 832 19.44 22.89 39.94
N ALA A 833 18.83 21.76 39.60
CA ALA A 833 17.74 21.64 38.62
C ALA A 833 16.74 20.54 39.07
N GLY A 834 15.72 20.27 38.24
CA GLY A 834 14.62 19.37 38.61
C GLY A 834 14.98 17.89 38.61
N ASP A 835 15.71 17.42 37.60
CA ASP A 835 16.36 16.10 37.57
C ASP A 835 17.71 16.18 36.86
N ILE A 836 18.77 15.72 37.53
CA ILE A 836 20.17 15.78 37.07
C ILE A 836 20.80 14.38 36.89
N ARG A 837 20.01 13.30 36.97
CA ARG A 837 20.51 11.92 37.01
C ARG A 837 21.18 11.53 35.68
N ASN A 838 22.47 11.17 35.75
CA ASN A 838 23.32 10.88 34.58
C ASN A 838 23.38 12.06 33.58
N SER A 839 23.26 13.31 34.08
CA SER A 839 23.28 14.51 33.24
C SER A 839 24.68 14.83 32.69
N TRP A 840 24.70 15.71 31.69
CA TRP A 840 25.89 16.26 31.06
C TRP A 840 25.61 17.69 30.60
N ILE A 841 26.65 18.46 30.32
CA ILE A 841 26.54 19.93 30.17
C ILE A 841 25.55 20.41 29.11
N GLY A 842 25.25 19.60 28.09
CA GLY A 842 24.22 19.92 27.10
C GLY A 842 22.82 20.00 27.71
N VAL A 843 22.48 19.06 28.60
CA VAL A 843 21.21 19.07 29.36
C VAL A 843 21.21 20.23 30.36
N SER A 844 22.30 20.44 31.09
CA SER A 844 22.45 21.57 32.02
C SER A 844 22.26 22.94 31.34
N THR A 845 22.76 23.07 30.11
CA THR A 845 22.57 24.27 29.27
C THR A 845 21.10 24.50 28.93
N LEU A 846 20.35 23.45 28.57
CA LEU A 846 18.91 23.55 28.28
C LEU A 846 18.08 23.80 29.55
N GLN A 847 18.44 23.16 30.67
CA GLN A 847 17.82 23.42 31.97
C GLN A 847 17.97 24.91 32.36
N ALA A 848 19.18 25.47 32.21
CA ALA A 848 19.41 26.89 32.45
C ALA A 848 18.59 27.80 31.50
N LEU A 849 18.51 27.48 30.21
CA LEU A 849 17.72 28.24 29.24
C LEU A 849 16.22 28.26 29.57
N PHE A 850 15.62 27.13 29.97
CA PHE A 850 14.20 27.12 30.34
C PHE A 850 13.92 27.66 31.74
N ILE A 851 14.92 27.72 32.63
CA ILE A 851 14.84 28.50 33.87
C ILE A 851 14.85 30.01 33.56
N LEU A 852 15.63 30.48 32.57
CA LEU A 852 15.56 31.87 32.08
C LEU A 852 14.19 32.18 31.45
N GLU A 853 13.67 31.31 30.59
CA GLU A 853 12.33 31.48 29.98
C GLU A 853 11.23 31.54 31.05
N HIS A 854 11.22 30.61 32.01
CA HIS A 854 10.29 30.62 33.14
C HIS A 854 10.39 31.93 33.95
N ASN A 855 11.59 32.37 34.29
CA ASN A 855 11.80 33.59 35.07
C ASN A 855 11.38 34.86 34.29
N ALA A 856 11.54 34.89 32.96
CA ALA A 856 11.08 35.98 32.12
C ALA A 856 9.55 36.01 31.95
N ILE A 857 8.90 34.84 31.91
CA ILE A 857 7.43 34.73 31.97
C ILE A 857 6.94 35.28 33.32
N CYS A 858 7.53 34.86 34.44
CA CYS A 858 7.21 35.42 35.77
C CYS A 858 7.36 36.95 35.83
N GLU A 859 8.42 37.51 35.24
CA GLU A 859 8.62 38.97 35.17
C GLU A 859 7.63 39.68 34.25
N THR A 860 7.04 38.99 33.29
CA THR A 860 6.03 39.55 32.39
C THR A 860 4.66 39.51 33.06
N LEU A 861 4.29 38.37 33.64
CA LEU A 861 3.04 38.21 34.38
C LEU A 861 2.99 39.14 35.61
N LYS A 862 4.09 39.37 36.31
CA LYS A 862 4.13 40.29 37.47
C LYS A 862 4.08 41.78 37.09
N LYS A 863 4.30 42.14 35.82
CA LYS A 863 4.10 43.51 35.32
C LYS A 863 2.64 43.76 34.94
N GLU A 864 2.00 42.77 34.31
CA GLU A 864 0.59 42.85 33.89
C GLU A 864 -0.36 42.69 35.09
N TYR A 865 -0.14 41.64 35.88
CA TYR A 865 -0.97 41.21 37.00
C TYR A 865 -0.20 41.42 38.31
N ASN A 866 -0.18 42.67 38.79
CA ASN A 866 0.64 43.08 39.93
C ASN A 866 0.20 42.47 41.27
N GLU A 867 -1.04 41.98 41.34
CA GLU A 867 -1.67 41.32 42.48
C GLU A 867 -1.19 39.89 42.74
N LEU A 868 -0.69 39.19 41.71
CA LEU A 868 -0.32 37.77 41.79
C LEU A 868 0.83 37.51 42.78
N ASN A 869 0.70 36.49 43.61
CA ASN A 869 1.71 36.09 44.60
C ASN A 869 2.76 35.11 43.99
N ASP A 870 3.74 34.71 44.81
CA ASP A 870 4.84 33.84 44.38
C ASP A 870 4.37 32.47 43.82
N GLU A 871 3.38 31.83 44.44
CA GLU A 871 2.84 30.57 43.92
C GLU A 871 2.01 30.77 42.64
N ASP A 872 1.20 31.84 42.56
CA ASP A 872 0.37 32.12 41.38
C ASP A 872 1.26 32.32 40.13
N LEU A 873 2.29 33.16 40.26
CA LEU A 873 3.27 33.44 39.20
C LEU A 873 4.00 32.17 38.79
N TYR A 874 4.46 31.37 39.76
CA TYR A 874 5.09 30.08 39.51
C TYR A 874 4.15 29.12 38.77
N HIS A 875 2.88 29.02 39.17
CA HIS A 875 1.91 28.10 38.59
C HIS A 875 1.61 28.45 37.12
N HIS A 876 1.29 29.71 36.81
CA HIS A 876 1.08 30.15 35.44
C HIS A 876 2.36 30.04 34.60
N ALA A 877 3.52 30.48 35.11
CA ALA A 877 4.78 30.37 34.37
C ALA A 877 5.23 28.92 34.15
N ARG A 878 4.91 27.98 35.06
CA ARG A 878 5.12 26.54 34.86
C ARG A 878 4.25 26.00 33.73
N LEU A 879 2.97 26.37 33.69
CA LEU A 879 2.06 26.02 32.60
C LEU A 879 2.63 26.50 31.25
N VAL A 880 2.87 27.81 31.11
CA VAL A 880 3.42 28.43 29.88
C VAL A 880 4.72 27.78 29.44
N THR A 881 5.70 27.63 30.34
CA THR A 881 7.01 27.04 30.00
C THR A 881 6.87 25.57 29.56
N SER A 882 6.04 24.77 30.24
CA SER A 882 5.79 23.38 29.86
C SER A 882 5.15 23.26 28.46
N ALA A 883 4.28 24.20 28.10
CA ALA A 883 3.64 24.26 26.79
C ALA A 883 4.60 24.74 25.69
N VAL A 884 5.47 25.72 25.96
CA VAL A 884 6.55 26.12 25.05
C VAL A 884 7.48 24.93 24.74
N ILE A 885 7.95 24.22 25.77
CA ILE A 885 8.77 23.01 25.61
C ILE A 885 8.03 21.94 24.77
N ALA A 886 6.76 21.66 25.09
CA ALA A 886 5.96 20.68 24.37
C ALA A 886 5.70 21.07 22.92
N LYS A 887 5.51 22.36 22.63
CA LYS A 887 5.33 22.91 21.28
C LYS A 887 6.59 22.76 20.46
N ILE A 888 7.73 23.29 20.93
CA ILE A 888 9.04 23.22 20.27
C ILE A 888 9.41 21.77 19.97
N HIS A 889 9.24 20.86 20.94
CA HIS A 889 9.51 19.45 20.70
C HIS A 889 8.69 18.90 19.52
N THR A 890 7.43 19.31 19.42
CA THR A 890 6.46 18.78 18.46
C THR A 890 6.65 19.35 17.06
N ILE A 891 6.80 20.67 16.91
CA ILE A 891 6.77 21.36 15.60
C ILE A 891 8.13 21.82 15.06
N ASP A 892 9.21 21.65 15.85
CA ASP A 892 10.60 21.98 15.51
C ASP A 892 11.48 20.72 15.63
N TRP A 893 11.79 20.24 16.84
CA TRP A 893 12.70 19.08 17.04
C TRP A 893 12.28 17.81 16.30
N THR A 894 10.99 17.43 16.36
CA THR A 894 10.51 16.22 15.69
C THR A 894 10.55 16.34 14.17
N VAL A 895 10.41 17.57 13.63
CA VAL A 895 10.46 17.82 12.19
C VAL A 895 11.87 17.59 11.66
N GLU A 896 12.90 17.97 12.43
CA GLU A 896 14.29 17.66 12.10
C GLU A 896 14.64 16.17 12.31
N LEU A 897 14.02 15.47 13.28
CA LEU A 897 14.18 14.02 13.45
C LEU A 897 13.61 13.21 12.26
N LEU A 898 12.50 13.68 11.69
CA LEU A 898 11.69 13.01 10.67
C LEU A 898 11.59 13.86 9.39
N LYS A 899 12.74 14.35 8.91
CA LYS A 899 12.94 15.38 7.89
C LYS A 899 12.36 15.00 6.51
N THR A 900 11.05 15.10 6.39
CA THR A 900 10.22 14.75 5.23
C THR A 900 9.00 15.64 5.17
N ASP A 901 8.48 15.95 3.98
CA ASP A 901 7.27 16.78 3.84
C ASP A 901 6.06 16.18 4.59
N THR A 902 5.92 14.85 4.57
CA THR A 902 4.81 14.14 5.24
C THR A 902 4.83 14.34 6.74
N LEU A 903 6.00 14.31 7.39
CA LEU A 903 6.09 14.49 8.84
C LEU A 903 6.25 15.95 9.26
N HIS A 904 6.81 16.83 8.42
CA HIS A 904 6.66 18.28 8.60
C HIS A 904 5.17 18.67 8.64
N ALA A 905 4.37 18.17 7.69
CA ALA A 905 2.93 18.40 7.67
C ALA A 905 2.22 17.72 8.86
N GLY A 906 2.52 16.45 9.15
CA GLY A 906 1.85 15.66 10.18
C GLY A 906 2.13 16.14 11.61
N MET A 907 3.38 16.49 11.91
CA MET A 907 3.76 16.98 13.23
C MET A 907 3.22 18.38 13.51
N ARG A 908 3.18 19.27 12.50
CA ARG A 908 2.49 20.56 12.63
C ARG A 908 0.97 20.37 12.74
N ALA A 909 0.38 19.38 12.06
CA ALA A 909 -1.03 19.04 12.22
C ALA A 909 -1.39 18.47 13.61
N ASN A 910 -0.45 17.84 14.34
CA ASN A 910 -0.67 17.44 15.74
C ASN A 910 -0.82 18.64 16.70
N TRP A 911 -0.31 19.83 16.36
CA TRP A 911 -0.48 21.05 17.18
C TRP A 911 -1.57 21.99 16.65
N TYR A 912 -1.71 22.07 15.31
CA TYR A 912 -2.57 23.05 14.62
C TYR A 912 -3.78 22.47 13.89
N GLY A 913 -3.90 21.14 13.77
CA GLY A 913 -4.83 20.49 12.86
C GLY A 913 -4.43 20.65 11.38
N LEU A 914 -5.15 19.97 10.48
CA LEU A 914 -4.88 20.00 9.04
C LEU A 914 -5.22 21.34 8.37
N PHE A 915 -6.02 22.19 9.01
CA PHE A 915 -6.32 23.55 8.55
C PHE A 915 -5.23 24.58 8.93
N GLY A 916 -4.23 24.15 9.74
CA GLY A 916 -3.07 24.96 10.08
C GLY A 916 -3.32 26.09 11.08
N LYS A 917 -2.24 26.78 11.46
CA LYS A 917 -2.20 27.77 12.54
C LYS A 917 -3.32 28.81 12.43
N ARG A 918 -3.42 29.48 11.29
CA ARG A 918 -4.43 30.53 11.01
C ARG A 918 -5.88 30.08 11.27
N PHE A 919 -6.20 28.80 11.11
CA PHE A 919 -7.54 28.27 11.41
C PHE A 919 -7.73 27.94 12.89
N LYS A 920 -6.73 27.31 13.55
CA LYS A 920 -6.76 27.06 15.00
C LYS A 920 -6.91 28.38 15.77
N ASP A 921 -6.14 29.40 15.38
CA ASP A 921 -6.14 30.74 15.96
C ASP A 921 -7.48 31.50 15.76
N THR A 922 -8.40 30.98 14.94
CA THR A 922 -9.73 31.59 14.67
C THR A 922 -10.92 30.75 15.21
N TYR A 923 -10.81 29.41 15.26
CA TYR A 923 -11.97 28.52 15.45
C TYR A 923 -11.84 27.42 16.53
N GLY A 924 -10.72 27.33 17.26
CA GLY A 924 -10.60 26.40 18.40
C GLY A 924 -10.25 24.94 18.06
N HIS A 925 -10.66 23.97 18.92
CA HIS A 925 -10.09 22.62 18.97
C HIS A 925 -11.12 21.47 19.05
N VAL A 926 -10.76 20.28 18.52
CA VAL A 926 -11.64 19.10 18.41
C VAL A 926 -10.85 17.75 18.52
N GLY A 927 -10.97 17.03 19.65
CA GLY A 927 -10.69 15.56 19.76
C GLY A 927 -9.36 15.04 20.38
N GLY A 928 -9.35 13.78 20.86
CA GLY A 928 -8.23 12.95 21.43
C GLY A 928 -8.70 11.49 21.74
N PRO A 929 -8.06 10.63 22.61
CA PRO A 929 -6.65 10.51 23.06
C PRO A 929 -6.01 9.06 23.26
N PHE A 930 -4.69 8.93 23.65
CA PHE A 930 -3.92 7.80 24.38
C PHE A 930 -2.82 6.98 23.60
N TRP A 931 -1.74 6.26 24.09
CA TRP A 931 -0.92 5.98 25.35
C TRP A 931 0.46 5.22 25.08
N GLY A 932 1.35 5.05 26.11
CA GLY A 932 2.84 4.73 26.20
C GLY A 932 3.47 3.43 25.60
N GLY A 933 4.74 3.33 25.11
CA GLY A 933 5.93 4.21 24.95
C GLY A 933 7.24 3.45 24.50
N LEU A 934 8.27 4.10 23.89
CA LEU A 934 9.65 3.53 23.64
C LEU A 934 10.73 4.60 23.25
N ILE A 935 11.92 4.63 23.88
CA ILE A 935 13.13 5.39 23.44
C ILE A 935 14.42 4.72 23.98
N GLY A 936 15.42 4.51 23.10
CA GLY A 936 16.81 4.21 23.47
C GLY A 936 17.74 4.69 22.33
N MET A 937 18.51 5.75 22.57
CA MET A 937 19.12 6.56 21.48
C MET A 937 20.58 7.01 21.78
N HIS A 938 21.31 6.29 22.63
CA HIS A 938 22.64 6.70 23.08
C HIS A 938 23.70 6.82 21.94
N SER A 939 23.50 6.16 20.80
CA SER A 939 24.36 6.31 19.60
C SER A 939 24.38 7.75 19.03
N LEU A 940 23.42 8.62 19.40
CA LEU A 940 23.43 10.04 19.01
C LEU A 940 24.61 10.82 19.62
N LEU A 941 25.14 10.41 20.77
CA LEU A 941 26.21 11.13 21.46
C LEU A 941 27.56 10.97 20.72
N PRO A 942 28.31 12.05 20.46
CA PRO A 942 29.66 11.94 19.90
C PRO A 942 30.67 11.44 20.95
N ASP A 943 31.90 11.14 20.52
CA ASP A 943 32.99 10.80 21.44
C ASP A 943 33.66 12.06 22.04
N GLN A 944 33.63 13.18 21.31
CA GLN A 944 34.19 14.47 21.71
C GLN A 944 33.24 15.62 21.33
N LEU A 945 33.25 16.70 22.11
CA LEU A 945 32.63 17.98 21.73
C LEU A 945 33.69 18.89 21.07
N PHE A 946 33.31 19.53 19.97
CA PHE A 946 34.16 20.42 19.18
C PHE A 946 33.92 21.88 19.57
N VAL A 947 34.55 22.30 20.67
CA VAL A 947 34.43 23.63 21.26
C VAL A 947 34.96 24.70 20.29
N ARG A 948 34.12 25.69 19.98
CA ARG A 948 34.36 26.70 18.94
C ARG A 948 34.92 28.01 19.49
N ASP A 949 35.80 28.65 18.72
CA ASP A 949 36.25 30.01 19.02
C ASP A 949 35.16 31.01 18.65
N ILE A 950 34.54 31.59 19.69
CA ILE A 950 33.51 32.62 19.59
C ILE A 950 34.07 34.06 19.59
N LYS A 951 35.39 34.24 19.77
CA LYS A 951 36.05 35.56 19.76
C LYS A 951 36.41 35.97 18.33
N SER A 952 36.75 35.01 17.46
CA SER A 952 36.88 35.24 16.01
C SER A 952 35.59 35.73 15.35
N ALA A 953 35.73 36.38 14.19
CA ALA A 953 34.63 36.63 13.28
C ALA A 953 34.07 35.31 12.68
N PRO A 954 32.78 35.22 12.35
CA PRO A 954 32.19 34.05 11.69
C PRO A 954 32.81 33.80 10.30
N GLY A 955 32.98 32.53 9.93
CA GLY A 955 33.39 32.14 8.59
C GLY A 955 32.24 32.06 7.58
N PHE A 956 32.49 31.38 6.46
CA PHE A 956 31.44 31.07 5.47
C PHE A 956 30.29 30.28 6.11
N ASN A 957 29.05 30.55 5.68
CA ASN A 957 27.81 30.10 6.36
C ASN A 957 27.80 30.32 7.89
N LYS A 958 28.45 31.39 8.36
CA LYS A 958 28.64 31.73 9.78
C LYS A 958 29.49 30.74 10.60
N SER A 959 30.10 29.72 9.99
CA SER A 959 30.79 28.65 10.70
C SER A 959 32.02 29.17 11.51
N PRO A 960 32.09 28.94 12.83
CA PRO A 960 33.19 29.40 13.68
C PRO A 960 34.36 28.39 13.70
N LYS A 961 35.57 28.89 13.91
CA LYS A 961 36.79 28.07 14.00
C LYS A 961 36.72 27.08 15.18
N LEU A 962 37.39 25.94 15.05
CA LEU A 962 37.62 25.03 16.17
C LEU A 962 38.63 25.65 17.14
N SER A 963 38.30 25.71 18.43
CA SER A 963 39.23 26.12 19.50
C SER A 963 39.88 24.90 20.14
N GLN A 964 39.07 23.91 20.57
CA GLN A 964 39.56 22.67 21.17
C GLN A 964 38.58 21.51 20.97
N LYS A 965 39.05 20.27 21.21
CA LYS A 965 38.21 19.08 21.30
C LYS A 965 38.27 18.56 22.72
N VAL A 966 37.12 18.23 23.31
CA VAL A 966 37.03 17.72 24.69
C VAL A 966 36.22 16.44 24.70
N ASP A 967 36.78 15.36 25.25
CA ASP A 967 36.11 14.05 25.30
C ASP A 967 34.81 14.13 26.11
N LEU A 968 33.73 13.53 25.62
CA LEU A 968 32.41 13.69 26.26
C LEU A 968 32.36 13.11 27.69
N VAL A 969 33.21 12.14 28.01
CA VAL A 969 33.40 11.60 29.37
C VAL A 969 33.94 12.63 30.38
N ASN A 970 34.54 13.73 29.90
CA ASN A 970 34.92 14.86 30.76
C ASN A 970 33.75 15.83 30.99
N LEU A 971 32.70 15.74 30.16
CA LEU A 971 31.58 16.68 30.11
C LEU A 971 30.30 16.14 30.77
N ILE A 972 30.38 14.99 31.46
CA ILE A 972 29.30 14.40 32.26
C ILE A 972 29.42 14.77 33.75
N GLY A 973 28.27 14.82 34.44
CA GLY A 973 28.19 15.03 35.88
C GLY A 973 28.96 16.26 36.38
N LYS A 974 29.46 16.17 37.62
CA LYS A 974 30.18 17.28 38.28
C LYS A 974 31.45 17.73 37.55
N LYS A 975 32.14 16.84 36.82
CA LYS A 975 33.31 17.25 36.03
C LYS A 975 32.90 18.17 34.89
N GLY A 976 31.82 17.81 34.17
CA GLY A 976 31.27 18.64 33.12
C GLY A 976 30.82 20.01 33.61
N GLU A 977 30.16 20.10 34.76
CA GLU A 977 29.72 21.39 35.32
C GLU A 977 30.88 22.38 35.55
N ASN A 978 32.06 21.90 35.94
CA ASN A 978 33.26 22.74 36.02
C ASN A 978 33.69 23.25 34.63
N GLU A 979 33.79 22.36 33.63
CA GLU A 979 34.17 22.71 32.25
C GLU A 979 33.16 23.71 31.64
N LEU A 980 31.86 23.54 31.89
CA LEU A 980 30.79 24.46 31.48
C LEU A 980 30.95 25.85 32.12
N SER A 981 31.46 25.92 33.36
CA SER A 981 31.72 27.21 34.03
C SER A 981 32.87 27.98 33.38
N GLU A 982 33.84 27.29 32.77
CA GLU A 982 34.94 27.89 32.00
C GLU A 982 34.51 28.27 30.57
N PHE A 983 33.72 27.42 29.89
CA PHE A 983 33.28 27.68 28.52
C PHE A 983 32.20 28.77 28.47
N GLY A 984 31.28 28.77 29.44
CA GLY A 984 30.09 29.61 29.46
C GLY A 984 29.00 29.18 28.47
N PHE A 985 27.76 29.58 28.76
CA PHE A 985 26.54 29.21 28.01
C PHE A 985 26.68 29.42 26.49
N THR A 986 27.16 30.60 26.10
CA THR A 986 27.28 31.03 24.70
C THR A 986 28.21 30.11 23.89
N THR A 987 29.40 29.83 24.41
CA THR A 987 30.38 28.94 23.76
C THR A 987 29.82 27.53 23.64
N GLN A 988 29.17 27.03 24.69
CA GLN A 988 28.60 25.69 24.73
C GLN A 988 27.47 25.51 23.71
N MET A 989 26.46 26.40 23.72
CA MET A 989 25.33 26.35 22.80
C MET A 989 25.78 26.37 21.33
N VAL A 990 26.70 27.29 20.98
CA VAL A 990 27.21 27.47 19.62
C VAL A 990 28.05 26.29 19.16
N SER A 991 28.82 25.67 20.07
CA SER A 991 29.61 24.48 19.78
C SER A 991 28.72 23.26 19.52
N MET A 992 27.66 23.09 20.30
CA MET A 992 26.66 22.05 20.05
C MET A 992 25.89 22.28 18.74
N GLY A 993 25.57 23.54 18.40
CA GLY A 993 24.89 23.91 17.16
C GLY A 993 25.71 23.59 15.90
N HIS A 994 27.04 23.75 15.98
CA HIS A 994 27.99 23.51 14.88
C HIS A 994 28.56 22.09 14.84
N GLN A 995 27.98 21.13 15.56
CA GLN A 995 28.42 19.75 15.53
C GLN A 995 27.25 18.82 15.23
N ALA A 996 27.42 17.93 14.25
CA ALA A 996 26.46 16.88 13.94
C ALA A 996 26.41 15.83 15.06
N CYS A 997 25.22 15.28 15.32
CA CYS A 997 25.08 14.13 16.21
C CYS A 997 25.35 12.81 15.48
N GLY A 998 25.63 11.75 16.24
CA GLY A 998 25.78 10.40 15.70
C GLY A 998 24.47 9.86 15.10
N ALA A 999 24.56 8.97 14.12
CA ALA A 999 23.41 8.26 13.54
C ALA A 999 23.00 7.03 14.38
N LEU A 1000 21.72 6.68 14.36
CA LEU A 1000 21.18 5.48 15.03
C LEU A 1000 21.38 4.21 14.18
N GLU A 1001 22.64 3.89 13.94
CA GLU A 1001 23.10 2.71 13.17
C GLU A 1001 23.83 1.70 14.06
N LEU A 1002 24.07 0.50 13.51
CA LEU A 1002 25.01 -0.46 14.10
C LEU A 1002 26.43 0.13 14.16
N TRP A 1003 27.24 -0.39 15.09
CA TRP A 1003 28.65 -0.01 15.30
C TRP A 1003 28.88 1.49 15.51
N ASN A 1004 27.93 2.19 16.13
CA ASN A 1004 28.01 3.62 16.42
C ASN A 1004 27.64 4.00 17.87
N TYR A 1005 27.59 3.03 18.80
CA TYR A 1005 27.33 3.28 20.23
C TYR A 1005 28.62 3.71 20.96
N PRO A 1006 28.68 4.88 21.63
CA PRO A 1006 29.92 5.43 22.18
C PRO A 1006 30.68 4.45 23.08
N LEU A 1007 31.99 4.32 22.86
CA LEU A 1007 32.82 3.41 23.64
C LEU A 1007 32.94 3.85 25.10
N TRP A 1008 32.90 5.16 25.38
CA TRP A 1008 32.95 5.70 26.75
C TRP A 1008 31.70 5.37 27.57
N LEU A 1009 30.53 5.15 26.94
CA LEU A 1009 29.33 4.64 27.62
C LEU A 1009 29.40 3.14 27.95
N ARG A 1010 30.46 2.43 27.53
CA ARG A 1010 30.72 1.04 27.91
C ARG A 1010 31.59 0.89 29.17
N ASP A 1011 32.05 2.01 29.72
CA ASP A 1011 32.72 2.10 31.02
C ASP A 1011 32.37 3.44 31.69
N VAL A 1012 31.10 3.62 32.03
CA VAL A 1012 30.56 4.86 32.61
C VAL A 1012 30.14 4.63 34.06
N ILE A 1013 30.42 5.61 34.94
CA ILE A 1013 29.93 5.63 36.33
C ILE A 1013 28.47 6.09 36.31
N PRO A 1014 27.49 5.24 36.71
CA PRO A 1014 26.10 5.62 36.75
C PRO A 1014 25.74 6.32 38.07
N GLN A 1015 24.68 7.12 38.06
CA GLN A 1015 24.23 7.89 39.22
C GLN A 1015 22.96 7.31 39.88
N ASN A 1016 22.81 7.63 41.16
CA ASN A 1016 21.57 7.49 41.93
C ASN A 1016 20.56 8.58 41.55
N VAL A 1017 19.35 8.50 42.11
CA VAL A 1017 18.23 9.42 41.82
C VAL A 1017 18.45 10.83 42.39
N ASP A 1018 19.40 10.99 43.32
CA ASP A 1018 19.86 12.27 43.87
C ASP A 1018 21.09 12.83 43.13
N GLY A 1019 21.47 12.24 41.98
CA GLY A 1019 22.65 12.62 41.21
C GLY A 1019 23.99 12.10 41.77
N THR A 1020 24.00 11.37 42.89
CA THR A 1020 25.26 10.86 43.47
C THR A 1020 25.84 9.68 42.68
N ASP A 1021 27.15 9.72 42.44
CA ASP A 1021 27.89 8.69 41.69
C ASP A 1021 27.91 7.34 42.42
N ARG A 1022 27.80 6.24 41.67
CA ARG A 1022 27.84 4.87 42.21
C ARG A 1022 29.26 4.29 42.22
N SER A 1023 29.54 3.44 43.20
CA SER A 1023 30.85 2.79 43.42
C SER A 1023 31.21 1.67 42.42
N SER A 1024 30.55 1.59 41.27
CA SER A 1024 30.85 0.60 40.22
C SER A 1024 30.37 1.11 38.86
N PRO A 1025 31.24 1.13 37.83
CA PRO A 1025 30.86 1.50 36.46
C PRO A 1025 30.02 0.39 35.79
N VAL A 1026 29.40 0.72 34.65
CA VAL A 1026 28.56 -0.18 33.86
C VAL A 1026 28.85 -0.10 32.36
N ASP A 1027 28.67 -1.22 31.65
CA ASP A 1027 28.60 -1.24 30.19
C ASP A 1027 27.14 -0.96 29.78
N LEU A 1028 26.82 0.29 29.42
CA LEU A 1028 25.44 0.74 29.22
C LEU A 1028 24.78 0.03 28.02
N ALA A 1029 25.53 -0.20 26.94
CA ALA A 1029 25.05 -0.96 25.78
C ALA A 1029 24.64 -2.40 26.15
N SER A 1030 25.45 -3.07 26.99
CA SER A 1030 25.13 -4.40 27.52
C SER A 1030 23.95 -4.36 28.49
N LEU A 1031 23.81 -3.27 29.26
CA LEU A 1031 22.73 -3.07 30.20
C LEU A 1031 21.40 -2.81 29.49
N GLU A 1032 21.34 -2.02 28.42
CA GLU A 1032 20.10 -1.77 27.65
C GLU A 1032 19.54 -3.06 27.04
N ILE A 1033 20.39 -3.86 26.39
CA ILE A 1033 20.01 -5.19 25.88
C ILE A 1033 19.49 -6.10 26.99
N TYR A 1034 20.06 -6.02 28.20
CA TYR A 1034 19.53 -6.73 29.36
C TYR A 1034 18.17 -6.17 29.81
N ARG A 1035 18.01 -4.84 29.88
CA ARG A 1035 16.79 -4.17 30.36
C ARG A 1035 15.57 -4.51 29.51
N ASP A 1036 15.67 -4.50 28.19
CA ASP A 1036 14.55 -4.85 27.30
C ASP A 1036 14.05 -6.27 27.59
N ARG A 1037 14.98 -7.23 27.70
CA ARG A 1037 14.68 -8.63 28.03
C ARG A 1037 14.13 -8.78 29.45
N GLU A 1038 14.70 -8.07 30.42
CA GLU A 1038 14.29 -8.05 31.84
C GLU A 1038 12.86 -7.53 32.02
N ARG A 1039 12.51 -6.49 31.26
CA ARG A 1039 11.20 -5.82 31.25
C ARG A 1039 10.17 -6.54 30.37
N ASN A 1040 10.45 -7.77 29.91
CA ASN A 1040 9.60 -8.56 29.01
C ASN A 1040 9.17 -7.77 27.76
N ILE A 1041 10.05 -6.96 27.17
CA ILE A 1041 9.81 -6.32 25.87
C ILE A 1041 9.98 -7.39 24.77
N PRO A 1042 9.03 -7.53 23.82
CA PRO A 1042 9.20 -8.39 22.65
C PRO A 1042 10.47 -8.08 21.85
N ARG A 1043 11.11 -9.15 21.36
CA ARG A 1043 12.26 -9.05 20.43
C ARG A 1043 11.80 -8.54 19.07
N TYR A 1044 12.72 -8.03 18.24
CA TYR A 1044 12.42 -7.19 17.09
C TYR A 1044 11.32 -7.76 16.16
N ASN A 1045 11.38 -9.05 15.82
CA ASN A 1045 10.42 -9.62 14.88
C ASN A 1045 9.00 -9.74 15.47
N GLU A 1046 8.90 -10.13 16.74
CA GLU A 1046 7.63 -10.20 17.47
C GLU A 1046 7.07 -8.80 17.77
N PHE A 1047 7.95 -7.83 18.06
CA PHE A 1047 7.60 -6.42 18.20
C PHE A 1047 6.93 -5.89 16.92
N ARG A 1048 7.42 -6.27 15.74
CA ARG A 1048 6.81 -5.93 14.44
C ARG A 1048 5.44 -6.59 14.23
N ARG A 1049 5.29 -7.88 14.55
CA ARG A 1049 3.98 -8.56 14.48
C ARG A 1049 2.93 -7.86 15.33
N LEU A 1050 3.25 -7.54 16.58
CA LEU A 1050 2.38 -6.86 17.53
C LEU A 1050 2.08 -5.38 17.17
N LEU A 1051 2.81 -4.81 16.19
CA LEU A 1051 2.53 -3.51 15.58
C LEU A 1051 1.94 -3.62 14.15
N PHE A 1052 1.45 -4.80 13.75
CA PHE A 1052 0.89 -5.01 12.41
C PHE A 1052 1.87 -4.57 11.29
N LEU A 1053 3.17 -4.81 11.51
CA LEU A 1053 4.25 -4.64 10.54
C LEU A 1053 4.69 -6.02 10.07
N ILE A 1054 5.04 -6.12 8.78
CA ILE A 1054 5.51 -7.37 8.20
C ILE A 1054 6.82 -7.79 8.92
N PRO A 1055 6.89 -9.00 9.51
CA PRO A 1055 8.10 -9.52 10.12
C PRO A 1055 9.16 -9.82 9.04
N ILE A 1056 10.44 -9.74 9.41
CA ILE A 1056 11.54 -10.20 8.56
C ILE A 1056 11.57 -11.73 8.50
N SER A 1057 11.98 -12.29 7.37
CA SER A 1057 12.19 -13.73 7.15
C SER A 1057 13.68 -14.11 7.12
N LYS A 1058 14.53 -13.14 6.79
CA LYS A 1058 15.99 -13.24 6.66
C LYS A 1058 16.61 -11.87 6.90
N TRP A 1059 17.92 -11.82 7.16
CA TRP A 1059 18.62 -10.57 7.47
C TRP A 1059 18.62 -9.56 6.31
N ASN A 1060 18.58 -10.00 5.05
CA ASN A 1060 18.40 -9.11 3.88
C ASN A 1060 17.04 -8.40 3.83
N ASP A 1061 16.05 -8.79 4.63
CA ASP A 1061 14.79 -8.04 4.75
C ASP A 1061 14.92 -6.85 5.74
N LEU A 1062 16.04 -6.77 6.48
CA LEU A 1062 16.33 -5.77 7.50
C LEU A 1062 17.31 -4.70 7.01
N THR A 1063 18.41 -5.13 6.36
CA THR A 1063 19.50 -4.27 5.91
C THR A 1063 20.17 -4.80 4.64
N ASP A 1064 20.78 -3.91 3.86
CA ASP A 1064 21.56 -4.27 2.66
C ASP A 1064 23.06 -4.43 2.96
N ASN A 1065 23.52 -4.07 4.16
CA ASN A 1065 24.93 -4.15 4.54
C ASN A 1065 25.33 -5.61 4.80
N LYS A 1066 26.18 -6.18 3.93
CA LYS A 1066 26.67 -7.56 4.03
C LYS A 1066 27.40 -7.85 5.34
N GLU A 1067 28.33 -7.00 5.75
CA GLU A 1067 29.09 -7.21 6.99
C GLU A 1067 28.15 -7.20 8.22
N ALA A 1068 27.09 -6.39 8.18
CA ALA A 1068 26.07 -6.38 9.23
C ALA A 1068 25.26 -7.68 9.23
N ILE A 1069 24.88 -8.21 8.05
CA ILE A 1069 24.23 -9.52 7.90
C ILE A 1069 25.13 -10.63 8.44
N ASP A 1070 26.41 -10.66 8.08
CA ASP A 1070 27.37 -11.67 8.51
C ASP A 1070 27.55 -11.63 10.04
N THR A 1071 27.66 -10.43 10.63
CA THR A 1071 27.75 -10.25 12.09
C THR A 1071 26.44 -10.59 12.80
N LEU A 1072 25.28 -10.40 12.16
CA LEU A 1072 23.97 -10.83 12.70
C LEU A 1072 23.84 -12.36 12.69
N HIS A 1073 24.26 -13.05 11.62
CA HIS A 1073 24.39 -14.51 11.60
C HIS A 1073 25.36 -15.00 12.71
N GLU A 1074 26.50 -14.33 12.91
CA GLU A 1074 27.47 -14.73 13.93
C GLU A 1074 26.93 -14.60 15.38
N VAL A 1075 26.03 -13.66 15.64
CA VAL A 1075 25.49 -13.38 16.99
C VAL A 1075 24.14 -14.08 17.25
N TYR A 1076 23.31 -14.30 16.23
CA TYR A 1076 21.94 -14.83 16.35
C TYR A 1076 21.69 -16.13 15.55
N GLY A 1077 22.63 -16.58 14.73
CA GLY A 1077 22.44 -17.67 13.77
C GLY A 1077 21.48 -17.27 12.65
N ASP A 1078 20.77 -18.24 12.08
CA ASP A 1078 19.74 -17.98 11.05
C ASP A 1078 18.38 -17.57 11.68
N ASN A 1079 18.29 -17.52 13.01
CA ASN A 1079 17.04 -17.36 13.74
C ASN A 1079 16.73 -15.88 14.03
N VAL A 1080 16.09 -15.22 13.08
CA VAL A 1080 15.61 -13.83 13.17
C VAL A 1080 14.71 -13.53 14.38
N GLU A 1081 14.09 -14.54 15.01
CA GLU A 1081 13.30 -14.35 16.24
C GLU A 1081 14.17 -14.04 17.47
N GLN A 1082 15.47 -14.32 17.42
CA GLN A 1082 16.38 -13.99 18.52
C GLN A 1082 16.92 -12.56 18.47
N LEU A 1083 16.70 -11.80 17.39
CA LEU A 1083 17.16 -10.42 17.21
C LEU A 1083 16.62 -9.48 18.30
N ASP A 1084 17.50 -8.88 19.09
CA ASP A 1084 17.11 -7.91 20.12
C ASP A 1084 16.57 -6.61 19.51
N LEU A 1085 15.61 -5.97 20.20
CA LEU A 1085 14.87 -4.82 19.68
C LEU A 1085 15.79 -3.64 19.32
N LEU A 1086 16.68 -3.24 20.23
CA LEU A 1086 17.66 -2.16 20.02
C LEU A 1086 18.55 -2.42 18.80
N VAL A 1087 19.05 -3.65 18.63
CA VAL A 1087 19.87 -4.04 17.47
C VAL A 1087 19.05 -3.98 16.19
N GLY A 1088 17.82 -4.50 16.20
CA GLY A 1088 16.94 -4.47 15.05
C GLY A 1088 16.60 -3.05 14.59
N MET A 1089 16.27 -2.14 15.53
CA MET A 1089 16.02 -0.73 15.20
C MET A 1089 17.27 0.00 14.69
N ALA A 1090 18.46 -0.34 15.20
CA ALA A 1090 19.72 0.21 14.71
C ALA A 1090 20.07 -0.32 13.30
N ALA A 1091 19.84 -1.61 13.03
CA ALA A 1091 20.14 -2.26 11.75
C ALA A 1091 19.11 -1.97 10.64
N GLU A 1092 17.85 -1.69 11.00
CA GLU A 1092 16.75 -1.48 10.08
C GLU A 1092 17.03 -0.29 9.14
N LYS A 1093 16.95 -0.55 7.83
CA LYS A 1093 17.15 0.45 6.78
C LYS A 1093 16.23 1.65 6.98
N LYS A 1094 16.82 2.82 7.25
CA LYS A 1094 16.08 4.05 7.56
C LYS A 1094 15.31 4.55 6.33
N ILE A 1095 14.16 5.18 6.58
CA ILE A 1095 13.44 5.94 5.55
C ILE A 1095 14.27 7.20 5.24
N LYS A 1096 14.31 7.65 3.98
CA LYS A 1096 15.04 8.86 3.59
C LYS A 1096 14.55 10.07 4.41
N GLY A 1097 15.47 10.74 5.11
CA GLY A 1097 15.17 11.85 6.02
C GLY A 1097 14.77 11.43 7.45
N PHE A 1098 14.64 10.14 7.77
CA PHE A 1098 14.40 9.69 9.14
C PHE A 1098 15.73 9.35 9.85
N ALA A 1099 15.93 9.94 11.03
CA ALA A 1099 17.01 9.53 11.94
C ALA A 1099 16.68 8.24 12.75
N ILE A 1100 15.42 7.78 12.71
CA ILE A 1100 14.93 6.58 13.42
C ILE A 1100 14.36 5.53 12.44
N SER A 1101 14.20 4.30 12.90
CA SER A 1101 13.63 3.21 12.08
C SER A 1101 12.10 3.32 11.90
N GLU A 1102 11.53 2.62 10.91
CA GLU A 1102 10.07 2.58 10.72
C GLU A 1102 9.39 1.89 11.92
N THR A 1103 9.99 0.84 12.47
CA THR A 1103 9.53 0.18 13.71
C THR A 1103 9.47 1.14 14.91
N ALA A 1104 10.51 1.96 15.12
CA ALA A 1104 10.55 2.96 16.19
C ALA A 1104 9.53 4.09 15.95
N PHE A 1105 9.40 4.54 14.69
CA PHE A 1105 8.48 5.58 14.29
C PHE A 1105 7.00 5.21 14.53
N VAL A 1106 6.59 3.96 14.33
CA VAL A 1106 5.20 3.54 14.58
C VAL A 1106 4.80 3.71 16.05
N ILE A 1107 5.71 3.44 17.00
CA ILE A 1107 5.48 3.80 18.41
C ILE A 1107 5.43 5.33 18.56
N PHE A 1108 6.40 6.05 17.99
CA PHE A 1108 6.47 7.50 18.11
C PHE A 1108 5.22 8.22 17.60
N LEU A 1109 4.60 7.76 16.51
CA LEU A 1109 3.37 8.28 15.92
C LEU A 1109 2.20 8.32 16.92
N ILE A 1110 2.00 7.22 17.66
CA ILE A 1110 1.03 7.11 18.75
C ILE A 1110 1.44 8.04 19.90
N MET A 1111 2.74 8.06 20.21
CA MET A 1111 3.25 8.62 21.46
C MET A 1111 3.46 10.12 21.51
N ALA A 1112 3.88 10.73 20.40
CA ALA A 1112 3.84 12.17 20.26
C ALA A 1112 2.40 12.68 20.33
N SER A 1113 1.42 11.86 19.89
CA SER A 1113 0.00 12.17 20.00
C SER A 1113 -0.45 12.17 21.49
N ARG A 1114 -0.38 11.06 22.27
CA ARG A 1114 -0.91 11.04 23.67
C ARG A 1114 -0.46 12.26 24.47
N ARG A 1115 0.85 12.52 24.45
CA ARG A 1115 1.49 13.48 25.38
C ARG A 1115 0.92 14.90 25.26
N LEU A 1116 0.15 15.20 24.21
CA LEU A 1116 -0.66 16.40 24.06
C LEU A 1116 -2.13 16.12 24.39
N GLU A 1117 -2.79 15.30 23.56
CA GLU A 1117 -4.26 15.05 23.58
C GLU A 1117 -4.84 14.49 24.90
N ALA A 1118 -4.00 13.98 25.81
CA ALA A 1118 -4.43 13.34 27.06
C ALA A 1118 -3.89 14.00 28.32
N ASP A 1119 -3.46 15.26 28.22
CA ASP A 1119 -3.16 16.15 29.34
C ASP A 1119 -4.19 17.28 29.30
N ARG A 1120 -4.88 17.53 30.43
CA ARG A 1120 -5.89 18.61 30.51
C ARG A 1120 -5.31 19.97 30.10
N PHE A 1121 -4.06 20.24 30.46
CA PHE A 1121 -3.37 21.51 30.21
C PHE A 1121 -2.93 21.70 28.75
N PHE A 1122 -3.14 20.72 27.87
CA PHE A 1122 -3.02 20.88 26.40
C PHE A 1122 -4.36 20.68 25.67
N THR A 1123 -5.47 20.52 26.41
CA THR A 1123 -6.80 20.24 25.87
C THR A 1123 -7.88 21.15 26.49
N SER A 1124 -8.60 20.69 27.52
CA SER A 1124 -9.67 21.48 28.16
C SER A 1124 -9.18 22.78 28.80
N ASP A 1125 -7.98 22.73 29.38
CA ASP A 1125 -7.38 23.78 30.20
C ASP A 1125 -6.31 24.58 29.42
N PHE A 1126 -6.17 24.34 28.10
CA PHE A 1126 -5.32 25.15 27.23
C PHE A 1126 -6.06 26.41 26.78
N ASN A 1127 -6.32 27.29 27.74
CA ASN A 1127 -7.13 28.50 27.56
C ASN A 1127 -6.62 29.65 28.44
N GLU A 1128 -7.10 30.87 28.17
CA GLU A 1128 -6.63 32.11 28.81
C GLU A 1128 -7.01 32.20 30.30
N ILE A 1129 -8.05 31.50 30.76
CA ILE A 1129 -8.46 31.47 32.17
C ILE A 1129 -7.39 30.74 33.01
N VAL A 1130 -6.79 29.69 32.47
CA VAL A 1130 -5.78 28.86 33.16
C VAL A 1130 -4.35 29.35 32.89
N TYR A 1131 -4.06 29.80 31.67
CA TYR A 1131 -2.72 30.25 31.28
C TYR A 1131 -2.46 31.75 31.51
N THR A 1132 -3.49 32.56 31.81
CA THR A 1132 -3.58 34.02 31.54
C THR A 1132 -3.55 34.34 30.04
N GLU A 1133 -4.07 35.52 29.65
CA GLU A 1133 -4.01 36.02 28.27
C GLU A 1133 -2.55 36.12 27.80
N LYS A 1134 -1.70 36.84 28.55
CA LYS A 1134 -0.27 37.00 28.23
C LYS A 1134 0.49 35.67 28.19
N GLY A 1135 0.14 34.74 29.07
CA GLY A 1135 0.74 33.41 29.08
C GLY A 1135 0.35 32.57 27.86
N LEU A 1136 -0.91 32.60 27.42
CA LEU A 1136 -1.34 31.90 26.21
C LEU A 1136 -0.79 32.57 24.94
N GLU A 1137 -0.73 33.90 24.90
CA GLU A 1137 -0.06 34.69 23.86
C GLU A 1137 1.41 34.25 23.70
N TRP A 1138 2.14 34.06 24.80
CA TRP A 1138 3.53 33.60 24.81
C TRP A 1138 3.70 32.20 24.18
N VAL A 1139 2.79 31.25 24.48
CA VAL A 1139 2.79 29.92 23.85
C VAL A 1139 2.39 30.00 22.37
N ASN A 1140 1.45 30.88 22.01
CA ASN A 1140 0.97 31.00 20.64
C ASN A 1140 1.97 31.71 19.72
N THR A 1141 2.78 32.65 20.24
CA THR A 1141 3.81 33.38 19.48
C THR A 1141 5.12 32.60 19.31
N THR A 1142 5.57 31.86 20.32
CA THR A 1142 6.84 31.10 20.29
C THR A 1142 6.70 29.82 19.45
N GLU A 1143 7.40 29.63 18.33
CA GLU A 1143 7.27 28.46 17.44
C GLU A 1143 8.40 27.42 17.59
N SER A 1144 9.60 27.86 17.99
CA SER A 1144 10.86 27.12 17.82
C SER A 1144 11.83 27.32 18.98
N LEU A 1145 12.90 26.50 19.05
CA LEU A 1145 14.00 26.75 19.98
C LEU A 1145 14.78 28.02 19.62
N LYS A 1146 14.77 28.43 18.34
CA LYS A 1146 15.38 29.69 17.90
C LYS A 1146 14.77 30.88 18.65
N ASP A 1147 13.45 30.94 18.74
CA ASP A 1147 12.72 32.05 19.37
C ASP A 1147 13.08 32.20 20.87
N VAL A 1148 13.26 31.08 21.57
CA VAL A 1148 13.69 31.08 22.98
C VAL A 1148 15.16 31.48 23.12
N ILE A 1149 16.05 31.00 22.24
CA ILE A 1149 17.45 31.44 22.24
C ILE A 1149 17.53 32.95 21.96
N ASP A 1150 16.76 33.46 21.01
CA ASP A 1150 16.76 34.89 20.65
C ASP A 1150 16.22 35.78 21.77
N ARG A 1151 15.26 35.30 22.57
CA ARG A 1151 14.69 36.07 23.69
C ARG A 1151 15.71 36.37 24.79
N HIS A 1152 16.64 35.45 25.04
CA HIS A 1152 17.66 35.57 26.11
C HIS A 1152 19.05 35.94 25.59
N TYR A 1153 19.36 35.58 24.35
CA TYR A 1153 20.69 35.72 23.73
C TYR A 1153 20.59 36.07 22.22
N PRO A 1154 20.00 37.22 21.85
CA PRO A 1154 19.67 37.57 20.45
C PRO A 1154 20.88 37.59 19.50
N GLU A 1155 22.08 37.85 20.01
CA GLU A 1155 23.31 37.83 19.22
C GLU A 1155 23.68 36.41 18.72
N ILE A 1156 23.25 35.34 19.40
CA ILE A 1156 23.70 33.98 19.10
C ILE A 1156 23.25 33.52 17.72
N THR A 1157 21.94 33.56 17.42
CA THR A 1157 21.45 33.05 16.14
C THR A 1157 21.74 34.02 15.00
N ASN A 1158 21.67 35.33 15.28
CA ASN A 1158 22.04 36.38 14.32
C ASN A 1158 23.50 36.23 13.86
N LYS A 1159 24.46 36.10 14.79
CA LYS A 1159 25.89 36.00 14.47
C LYS A 1159 26.32 34.63 13.95
N TRP A 1160 25.70 33.54 14.41
CA TRP A 1160 26.23 32.18 14.18
C TRP A 1160 25.26 31.13 13.64
N MET A 1161 23.95 31.36 13.54
CA MET A 1161 23.01 30.37 12.99
C MET A 1161 22.59 30.72 11.56
N ASN A 1162 22.90 29.84 10.60
CA ASN A 1162 22.55 29.96 9.18
C ASN A 1162 21.43 28.98 8.78
N SER A 1163 21.21 27.92 9.57
CA SER A 1163 20.07 27.01 9.46
C SER A 1163 18.74 27.67 9.82
N THR A 1164 17.63 27.05 9.40
CA THR A 1164 16.26 27.50 9.72
C THR A 1164 15.80 27.06 11.11
N SER A 1165 16.15 25.84 11.53
CA SER A 1165 15.94 25.34 12.90
C SER A 1165 17.23 25.41 13.70
N ALA A 1166 17.10 25.57 15.02
CA ALA A 1166 18.22 25.47 15.97
C ALA A 1166 18.65 24.01 16.24
N PHE A 1167 17.92 23.00 15.74
CA PHE A 1167 18.26 21.57 15.83
C PHE A 1167 18.99 21.01 14.59
N THR A 1168 18.86 21.66 13.44
CA THR A 1168 19.73 21.44 12.26
C THR A 1168 21.17 21.87 12.59
N VAL A 1169 22.18 21.38 11.88
CA VAL A 1169 23.57 21.88 12.08
C VAL A 1169 23.70 23.32 11.56
N TRP A 1170 24.20 24.23 12.40
CA TRP A 1170 23.99 25.68 12.25
C TRP A 1170 24.64 26.32 11.03
N ASP A 1171 25.71 25.76 10.47
CA ASP A 1171 26.37 26.23 9.23
C ASP A 1171 25.84 25.54 7.95
N ALA A 1172 24.73 24.81 8.05
CA ALA A 1172 23.98 24.35 6.89
C ALA A 1172 23.43 25.54 6.08
N THR A 1173 23.28 25.37 4.77
CA THR A 1173 22.48 26.28 3.94
C THR A 1173 20.99 26.08 4.23
N PRO A 1174 20.17 27.15 4.29
CA PRO A 1174 18.72 27.01 4.27
C PRO A 1174 18.23 26.15 3.10
N GLU A 1175 17.17 25.38 3.32
CA GLU A 1175 16.53 24.64 2.24
C GLU A 1175 15.87 25.61 1.25
N PRO A 1176 16.02 25.41 -0.07
CA PRO A 1176 15.39 26.25 -1.07
C PRO A 1176 13.86 26.11 -0.99
N TYR A 1177 13.15 27.22 -1.20
CA TYR A 1177 11.69 27.22 -1.19
C TYR A 1177 11.12 26.30 -2.27
N ASN A 1178 10.49 25.19 -1.85
CA ASN A 1178 9.77 24.30 -2.74
C ASN A 1178 8.36 24.86 -3.03
N PRO A 1179 8.05 25.28 -4.27
CA PRO A 1179 6.79 25.94 -4.61
C PRO A 1179 5.58 25.00 -4.65
N ILE A 1180 5.78 23.67 -4.61
CA ILE A 1180 4.69 22.71 -4.56
C ILE A 1180 4.00 22.82 -3.19
N PRO A 1181 2.66 23.01 -3.11
CA PRO A 1181 1.93 23.05 -1.84
C PRO A 1181 2.18 21.78 -1.02
N ILE A 1182 2.46 21.92 0.28
CA ILE A 1182 3.03 20.83 1.09
C ILE A 1182 2.22 19.53 1.03
N TYR A 1183 0.89 19.60 1.07
CA TYR A 1183 0.02 18.42 1.00
C TYR A 1183 0.04 17.68 -0.35
N LEU A 1184 0.54 18.32 -1.41
CA LEU A 1184 0.63 17.78 -2.78
C LEU A 1184 2.05 17.34 -3.16
N ARG A 1185 3.05 17.53 -2.28
CA ARG A 1185 4.42 17.06 -2.52
C ARG A 1185 4.47 15.54 -2.58
N ILE A 1186 5.39 15.00 -3.38
CA ILE A 1186 5.61 13.56 -3.57
C ILE A 1186 7.06 13.26 -3.17
N PRO A 1187 7.31 12.29 -2.27
CA PRO A 1187 8.66 11.87 -1.91
C PRO A 1187 9.46 11.35 -3.12
N HIS A 1188 10.75 11.69 -3.15
CA HIS A 1188 11.76 11.26 -4.11
C HIS A 1188 12.91 10.56 -3.36
#